data_AF-A0A317MKU9-F1
#
_entry.id   AF-A0A317MKU9-F1
#
_cell.length_a   1.000
_cell.length_b   1.000
_cell.length_c   1.000
_cell.angle_alpha   90.00
_cell.angle_beta   90.00
_cell.angle_gamma   90.00
#
_symmetry.space_group_name_H-M   'P 1'
#
loop_
_entity.id
_entity.type
_entity.pdbx_description
1 polymer ?
#
loop_
_entity_poly.entity_id
_entity_poly.type
_entity_poly.pdbx_seq_one_letter_code
_entity_poly.pdbx_strand_id
1 'polypeptide(L)'
;MSIFLYNPARKDKLEFISEFVIRTEIFKEIFKDLKSGKMTTPEQHYLLLGQRGAGKTTLLLRLKYAVEDDPSLSKWLLPVMFSEEQYNIGELGNLWERVAEYLEDHHGFNGITSEMAPFIQQDDYEETIFRILIKHLDQRKNKVLLFIDNIGQLLGKFGELEVRRLREVLQTMPHFRVIAGSPVILSQVLDYQQPLFEFFKMIALQDLTDEESRTLLRQLAVLHHQEEKIEHIIHNTPSRISTFRTLSGGVPRTMSLLFQIFVDNEHGAGLTDLESVLDAVTPLYKHRMDDLPPQQQKIIDAVALNWEAISVKDLTKQVRLDSKLISAQLRQLEKNQIIEKRATNTKNHIYLIKERFFNIWYLMRYGRKQDRNRVIWLVKFLESWYGKKEIEKRIQDYVNKAKSGLLDKHTLEIYGQAYSFFQDIDIETRYLLNENIPKHIAKDLALSEDDFYRLLNKKLSEKDYSLLLQIAFGRNIAEPASRQIAFKYIEEHFWEIMEGFSPEAINDYIKYIIEAPVNSYFCVTLFLIWGEQSLMDAIIFQGPDTVLNISNSLITLIQQYKFDQLTDEEEQCFQQIFHTLVVGAYYQLALKVLKHIPMPKYEFETWEKTIRYMASDSDKDILSSLGSEKEQAVFLYIESVTSSRKTIERKFPEFTINNGTKPASGSGLHR
;
A
#
# COMPACT_ATOMS: atom_id res chain seq x y z
N MET A 1 23.49 -6.74 7.94
CA MET A 1 23.82 -6.71 9.38
C MET A 1 22.55 -6.89 10.20
N SER A 2 22.62 -7.58 11.34
CA SER A 2 21.47 -7.72 12.25
C SER A 2 21.28 -6.44 13.07
N ILE A 3 20.18 -5.72 12.85
CA ILE A 3 19.88 -4.49 13.58
C ILE A 3 19.30 -4.83 14.95
N PHE A 4 20.10 -4.66 16.00
CA PHE A 4 19.64 -4.83 17.37
C PHE A 4 18.82 -3.62 17.86
N LEU A 5 17.53 -3.60 17.54
CA LEU A 5 16.60 -2.50 17.91
C LEU A 5 16.16 -2.50 19.38
N TYR A 6 16.08 -3.68 19.98
CA TYR A 6 15.60 -3.89 21.34
C TYR A 6 16.74 -4.01 22.36
N ASN A 7 17.91 -4.48 21.91
CA ASN A 7 19.08 -4.73 22.76
C ASN A 7 20.33 -4.05 22.18
N PRO A 8 20.40 -2.70 22.18
CA PRO A 8 21.51 -1.97 21.57
C PRO A 8 22.89 -2.32 22.17
N ALA A 9 22.92 -2.77 23.43
CA ALA A 9 24.16 -3.20 24.10
C ALA A 9 24.83 -4.44 23.48
N ARG A 10 24.15 -5.17 22.57
CA ARG A 10 24.75 -6.30 21.84
C ARG A 10 25.58 -5.86 20.62
N LYS A 11 25.50 -4.59 20.21
CA LYS A 11 26.33 -4.05 19.13
C LYS A 11 27.76 -3.86 19.61
N ASP A 12 28.70 -3.92 18.66
CA ASP A 12 30.06 -3.49 18.95
C ASP A 12 30.06 -2.02 19.39
N LYS A 13 30.97 -1.66 20.31
CA LYS A 13 31.03 -0.31 20.90
C LYS A 13 31.26 0.76 19.84
N LEU A 14 32.18 0.54 18.89
CA LEU A 14 32.51 1.53 17.87
C LEU A 14 31.37 1.67 16.85
N GLU A 15 30.79 0.54 16.44
CA GLU A 15 29.60 0.52 15.59
C GLU A 15 28.45 1.32 16.23
N PHE A 16 28.13 1.02 17.49
CA PHE A 16 27.09 1.72 18.24
C PHE A 16 27.32 3.24 18.31
N ILE A 17 28.56 3.66 18.61
CA ILE A 17 28.90 5.09 18.70
C ILE A 17 28.75 5.77 17.33
N SER A 18 29.13 5.09 16.25
CA SER A 18 29.00 5.63 14.88
C SER A 18 27.55 5.83 14.45
N GLU A 19 26.64 4.98 14.93
CA GLU A 19 25.21 5.08 14.65
C GLU A 19 24.48 6.11 15.54
N PHE A 20 25.11 6.59 16.62
CA PHE A 20 24.51 7.57 17.52
C PHE A 20 24.54 8.98 16.90
N VAL A 21 23.60 9.23 15.99
CA VAL A 21 23.54 10.48 15.20
C VAL A 21 22.46 11.48 15.65
N ILE A 22 21.57 11.06 16.54
CA ILE A 22 20.48 11.88 17.11
C ILE A 22 20.68 12.07 18.61
N ARG A 23 19.99 13.05 19.22
CA ARG A 23 20.12 13.40 20.66
C ARG A 23 21.53 13.84 21.07
N THR A 24 22.35 14.24 20.10
CA THR A 24 23.76 14.61 20.30
C THR A 24 23.90 15.82 21.21
N GLU A 25 23.00 16.81 21.12
CA GLU A 25 23.04 17.99 21.99
C GLU A 25 22.73 17.66 23.45
N ILE A 26 21.73 16.81 23.70
CA ILE A 26 21.41 16.33 25.06
C ILE A 26 22.58 15.52 25.62
N PHE A 27 23.17 14.65 24.81
CA PHE A 27 24.38 13.92 25.18
C PHE A 27 25.52 14.88 25.57
N LYS A 28 25.80 15.90 24.75
CA LYS A 28 26.86 16.89 24.99
C LYS A 28 26.60 17.67 26.29
N GLU A 29 25.36 18.08 26.55
CA GLU A 29 24.98 18.80 27.77
C GLU A 29 25.28 17.97 29.02
N ILE A 30 24.75 16.75 29.08
CA ILE A 30 24.93 15.86 30.23
C ILE A 30 26.40 15.48 30.39
N PHE A 31 27.09 15.17 29.29
CA PHE A 31 28.50 14.78 29.35
C PHE A 31 29.42 15.93 29.77
N LYS A 32 29.12 17.17 29.33
CA LYS A 32 29.84 18.36 29.81
C LYS A 32 29.68 18.54 31.31
N ASP A 33 28.47 18.34 31.82
CA ASP A 33 28.18 18.42 33.26
C ASP A 33 28.87 17.30 34.06
N LEU A 34 28.92 16.08 33.54
CA LEU A 34 29.72 14.98 34.10
C LEU A 34 31.21 15.33 34.17
N LYS A 35 31.75 16.00 33.15
CA LYS A 35 33.15 16.44 33.12
C LYS A 35 33.48 17.56 34.11
N SER A 36 32.55 18.49 34.33
CA SER A 36 32.77 19.58 35.29
C SER A 36 32.58 19.14 36.74
N GLY A 37 31.75 18.12 36.99
CA GLY A 37 31.48 17.61 38.32
C GLY A 37 32.67 16.85 38.90
N LYS A 38 32.99 17.14 40.16
CA LYS A 38 34.02 16.40 40.93
C LYS A 38 33.42 15.44 41.95
N MET A 39 32.09 15.52 42.19
CA MET A 39 31.42 14.73 43.22
C MET A 39 32.11 14.84 44.59
N THR A 40 32.54 16.05 44.95
CA THR A 40 32.97 16.38 46.32
C THR A 40 31.77 16.58 47.25
N THR A 41 30.66 17.02 46.66
CA THR A 41 29.32 17.09 47.24
C THR A 41 28.37 16.32 46.33
N PRO A 42 27.18 15.90 46.82
CA PRO A 42 26.15 15.32 45.98
C PRO A 42 25.85 16.21 44.76
N GLU A 43 25.84 15.58 43.57
CA GLU A 43 25.62 16.27 42.29
C GLU A 43 24.17 16.12 41.82
N GLN A 44 23.71 17.01 40.95
CA GLN A 44 22.38 16.92 40.36
C GLN A 44 22.18 15.61 39.60
N HIS A 45 21.10 14.89 39.92
CA HIS A 45 20.66 13.69 39.21
C HIS A 45 19.75 14.03 38.04
N TYR A 46 19.74 13.18 37.01
CA TYR A 46 18.98 13.38 35.78
C TYR A 46 17.88 12.33 35.60
N LEU A 47 16.74 12.78 35.07
CA LEU A 47 15.65 11.92 34.65
C LEU A 47 15.29 12.21 33.18
N LEU A 48 15.60 11.28 32.31
CA LEU A 48 15.25 11.28 30.89
C LEU A 48 13.80 10.80 30.74
N LEU A 49 12.91 11.70 30.37
CA LEU A 49 11.49 11.41 30.14
C LEU A 49 11.22 11.26 28.65
N GLY A 50 10.49 10.23 28.25
CA GLY A 50 10.02 10.11 26.87
C GLY A 50 9.49 8.72 26.60
N GLN A 51 8.59 8.59 25.64
CA GLN A 51 7.94 7.31 25.35
C GLN A 51 8.94 6.18 25.00
N ARG A 52 8.47 4.93 25.05
CA ARG A 52 9.27 3.78 24.59
C ARG A 52 9.73 3.99 23.14
N GLY A 53 11.00 3.71 22.87
CA GLY A 53 11.62 3.94 21.56
C GLY A 53 12.20 5.34 21.33
N ALA A 54 12.07 6.28 22.29
CA ALA A 54 12.58 7.66 22.17
C ALA A 54 14.13 7.79 22.18
N GLY A 55 14.85 6.70 22.48
CA GLY A 55 16.32 6.67 22.54
C GLY A 55 16.92 6.79 23.95
N LYS A 56 16.14 6.58 25.02
CA LYS A 56 16.61 6.65 26.42
C LYS A 56 17.77 5.67 26.70
N THR A 57 17.51 4.37 26.52
CA THR A 57 18.52 3.30 26.65
C THR A 57 19.79 3.60 25.86
N THR A 58 19.62 4.04 24.62
CA THR A 58 20.71 4.40 23.70
C THR A 58 21.52 5.58 24.25
N LEU A 59 20.87 6.61 24.77
CA LEU A 59 21.55 7.77 25.38
C LEU A 59 22.29 7.38 26.67
N LEU A 60 21.69 6.55 27.53
CA LEU A 60 22.35 6.03 28.73
C LEU A 60 23.60 5.21 28.37
N LEU A 61 23.49 4.32 27.38
CA LEU A 61 24.61 3.51 26.90
C LEU A 61 25.72 4.38 26.29
N ARG A 62 25.36 5.39 25.49
CA ARG A 62 26.31 6.33 24.90
C ARG A 62 27.07 7.13 25.95
N LEU A 63 26.40 7.54 27.03
CA LEU A 63 27.00 8.22 28.18
C LEU A 63 27.94 7.29 28.95
N LYS A 64 27.54 6.04 29.20
CA LYS A 64 28.41 5.01 29.80
C LYS A 64 29.71 4.90 29.01
N TYR A 65 29.62 4.68 27.69
CA TYR A 65 30.80 4.56 26.84
C TYR A 65 31.66 5.83 26.84
N ALA A 66 31.04 7.02 26.84
CA ALA A 66 31.79 8.27 26.91
C ALA A 66 32.59 8.43 28.22
N VAL A 67 32.04 7.95 29.35
CA VAL A 67 32.73 7.99 30.65
C VAL A 67 33.87 6.98 30.69
N GLU A 68 33.66 5.77 30.15
CA GLU A 68 34.71 4.74 30.05
C GLU A 68 35.86 5.17 29.13
N ASP A 69 35.55 5.83 28.02
CA ASP A 69 36.56 6.28 27.04
C ASP A 69 37.30 7.54 27.47
N ASP A 70 36.80 8.28 28.45
CA ASP A 70 37.44 9.50 28.91
C ASP A 70 38.47 9.23 30.01
N PRO A 71 39.78 9.48 29.76
CA PRO A 71 40.83 9.17 30.74
C PRO A 71 40.78 10.01 32.02
N SER A 72 40.05 11.14 32.01
CA SER A 72 39.87 12.00 33.18
C SER A 72 38.73 11.55 34.08
N LEU A 73 37.75 10.81 33.54
CA LEU A 73 36.59 10.31 34.29
C LEU A 73 36.76 8.84 34.69
N SER A 74 37.10 7.96 33.74
CA SER A 74 37.17 6.50 33.92
C SER A 74 37.99 6.02 35.11
N LYS A 75 38.99 6.80 35.55
CA LYS A 75 39.85 6.47 36.69
C LYS A 75 39.14 6.54 38.05
N TRP A 76 38.13 7.40 38.19
CA TRP A 76 37.47 7.66 39.47
C TRP A 76 35.96 7.48 39.41
N LEU A 77 35.31 7.74 38.27
CA LEU A 77 33.87 7.63 38.08
C LEU A 77 33.53 6.32 37.35
N LEU A 78 32.92 5.39 38.07
CA LEU A 78 32.63 4.04 37.61
C LEU A 78 31.17 3.94 37.13
N PRO A 79 30.92 3.72 35.83
CA PRO A 79 29.57 3.56 35.32
C PRO A 79 29.03 2.16 35.64
N VAL A 80 27.82 2.12 36.20
CA VAL A 80 27.05 0.91 36.50
C VAL A 80 25.71 1.01 35.79
N MET A 81 25.41 0.04 34.94
CA MET A 81 24.23 0.08 34.07
C MET A 81 23.23 -1.02 34.42
N PHE A 82 22.00 -0.62 34.74
CA PHE A 82 20.87 -1.49 34.97
C PHE A 82 20.00 -1.55 33.70
N SER A 83 19.69 -2.76 33.25
CA SER A 83 18.73 -2.99 32.16
C SER A 83 17.28 -2.71 32.62
N GLU A 84 16.32 -2.67 31.68
CA GLU A 84 14.89 -2.52 32.02
C GLU A 84 14.36 -3.72 32.85
N GLU A 85 14.85 -4.93 32.58
CA GLU A 85 14.42 -6.17 33.23
C GLU A 85 15.25 -6.50 34.50
N GLN A 86 14.99 -5.79 35.60
CA GLN A 86 15.62 -6.06 36.91
C GLN A 86 14.67 -6.82 37.85
N TYR A 87 14.33 -8.07 37.52
CA TYR A 87 13.39 -8.87 38.32
C TYR A 87 13.90 -9.18 39.73
N ASN A 88 15.21 -9.29 39.90
CA ASN A 88 15.90 -9.60 41.14
C ASN A 88 15.98 -8.44 42.14
N ILE A 89 15.71 -7.20 41.71
CA ILE A 89 15.69 -6.05 42.63
C ILE A 89 14.27 -5.86 43.14
N GLY A 90 14.01 -6.33 44.36
CA GLY A 90 12.72 -6.20 45.06
C GLY A 90 12.73 -5.08 46.10
N GLU A 91 13.87 -4.86 46.75
CA GLU A 91 14.09 -3.92 47.85
C GLU A 91 15.38 -3.13 47.63
N LEU A 92 15.57 -2.05 48.40
CA LEU A 92 16.73 -1.15 48.28
C LEU A 92 18.05 -1.87 48.54
N GLY A 93 18.08 -2.85 49.46
CA GLY A 93 19.26 -3.66 49.73
C GLY A 93 19.77 -4.38 48.46
N ASN A 94 18.86 -4.99 47.69
CA ASN A 94 19.24 -5.68 46.45
C ASN A 94 19.82 -4.73 45.39
N LEU A 95 19.45 -3.44 45.41
CA LEU A 95 20.06 -2.45 44.53
C LEU A 95 21.56 -2.31 44.85
N TRP A 96 21.91 -2.23 46.14
CA TRP A 96 23.31 -2.11 46.58
C TRP A 96 24.12 -3.37 46.35
N GLU A 97 23.54 -4.55 46.59
CA GLU A 97 24.14 -5.83 46.21
C GLU A 97 24.46 -5.84 44.72
N ARG A 98 23.49 -5.42 43.89
CA ARG A 98 23.68 -5.44 42.44
C ARG A 98 24.73 -4.44 41.96
N VAL A 99 24.86 -3.30 42.64
CA VAL A 99 26.00 -2.38 42.41
C VAL A 99 27.31 -3.08 42.78
N ALA A 100 27.39 -3.74 43.93
CA ALA A 100 28.60 -4.45 44.35
C ALA A 100 29.01 -5.56 43.37
N GLU A 101 28.07 -6.41 42.96
CA GLU A 101 28.29 -7.44 41.93
C GLU A 101 28.84 -6.83 40.64
N TYR A 102 28.23 -5.74 40.16
CA TYR A 102 28.67 -5.08 38.94
C TYR A 102 30.10 -4.52 39.07
N LEU A 103 30.44 -3.95 40.23
CA LEU A 103 31.78 -3.44 40.53
C LEU A 103 32.83 -4.56 40.56
N GLU A 104 32.48 -5.74 41.08
CA GLU A 104 33.36 -6.92 41.05
C GLU A 104 33.56 -7.43 39.63
N ASP A 105 32.47 -7.62 38.89
CA ASP A 105 32.49 -8.19 37.54
C ASP A 105 33.24 -7.30 36.52
N HIS A 106 33.11 -5.98 36.63
CA HIS A 106 33.54 -5.06 35.56
C HIS A 106 34.60 -4.05 35.97
N HIS A 107 34.76 -3.76 37.27
CA HIS A 107 35.64 -2.69 37.76
C HIS A 107 36.75 -3.21 38.70
N GLY A 108 36.93 -4.54 38.75
CA GLY A 108 38.04 -5.19 39.43
C GLY A 108 38.01 -5.03 40.95
N PHE A 109 36.84 -4.79 41.55
CA PHE A 109 36.65 -4.95 42.99
C PHE A 109 36.64 -6.44 43.34
N ASN A 110 36.97 -6.78 44.59
CA ASN A 110 36.96 -8.17 45.03
C ASN A 110 36.49 -8.26 46.48
N GLY A 111 35.58 -9.18 46.76
CA GLY A 111 35.17 -9.56 48.11
C GLY A 111 34.13 -8.63 48.76
N ILE A 112 33.56 -7.67 48.04
CA ILE A 112 32.44 -6.85 48.52
C ILE A 112 31.22 -7.74 48.77
N THR A 113 30.84 -8.56 47.78
CA THR A 113 29.65 -9.42 47.86
C THR A 113 29.81 -10.48 48.96
N SER A 114 31.02 -11.01 49.10
CA SER A 114 31.38 -11.96 50.17
C SER A 114 31.33 -11.32 51.56
N GLU A 115 31.68 -10.04 51.70
CA GLU A 115 31.57 -9.29 52.96
C GLU A 115 30.11 -8.94 53.28
N MET A 116 29.24 -8.76 52.28
CA MET A 116 27.81 -8.50 52.45
C MET A 116 26.99 -9.74 52.82
N ALA A 117 27.33 -10.92 52.27
CA ALA A 117 26.55 -12.15 52.39
C ALA A 117 26.12 -12.55 53.83
N PRO A 118 26.95 -12.39 54.88
CA PRO A 118 26.56 -12.72 56.26
C PRO A 118 25.43 -11.85 56.84
N PHE A 119 25.14 -10.70 56.23
CA PHE A 119 24.21 -9.70 56.76
C PHE A 119 22.82 -9.76 56.10
N ILE A 120 22.63 -10.58 55.06
CA ILE A 120 21.39 -10.67 54.27
C ILE A 120 20.15 -10.98 55.13
N GLN A 121 20.31 -11.71 56.23
CA GLN A 121 19.20 -12.10 57.11
C GLN A 121 19.06 -11.23 58.37
N GLN A 122 19.80 -10.12 58.47
CA GLN A 122 19.76 -9.24 59.65
C GLN A 122 18.73 -8.11 59.45
N ASP A 123 18.16 -7.61 60.56
CA ASP A 123 17.14 -6.56 60.52
C ASP A 123 17.67 -5.21 59.98
N ASP A 124 18.97 -4.95 60.13
CA ASP A 124 19.68 -3.76 59.64
C ASP A 124 20.41 -4.01 58.30
N TYR A 125 19.99 -5.04 57.57
CA TYR A 125 20.63 -5.54 56.35
C TYR A 125 21.00 -4.44 55.33
N GLU A 126 20.04 -3.59 54.92
CA GLU A 126 20.28 -2.54 53.91
C GLU A 126 21.37 -1.56 54.36
N GLU A 127 21.31 -1.11 55.62
CA GLU A 127 22.24 -0.11 56.14
C GLU A 127 23.66 -0.69 56.26
N THR A 128 23.76 -1.94 56.70
CA THR A 128 25.04 -2.62 56.87
C THR A 128 25.72 -2.91 55.54
N ILE A 129 25.01 -3.45 54.54
CA ILE A 129 25.61 -3.67 53.20
C ILE A 129 25.95 -2.35 52.52
N PHE A 130 25.13 -1.31 52.69
CA PHE A 130 25.40 0.01 52.15
C PHE A 130 26.71 0.57 52.71
N ARG A 131 26.93 0.46 54.03
CA ARG A 131 28.18 0.86 54.68
C ARG A 131 29.39 0.08 54.15
N ILE A 132 29.25 -1.22 53.89
CA ILE A 132 30.30 -2.04 53.28
C ILE A 132 30.63 -1.51 51.88
N LEU A 133 29.62 -1.26 51.04
CA LEU A 133 29.80 -0.70 49.70
C LEU A 133 30.55 0.64 49.73
N ILE A 134 30.12 1.56 50.60
CA ILE A 134 30.76 2.88 50.77
C ILE A 134 32.21 2.74 51.22
N LYS A 135 32.51 1.86 52.18
CA LYS A 135 33.87 1.59 52.65
C LYS A 135 34.78 1.16 51.50
N HIS A 136 34.34 0.25 50.63
CA HIS A 136 35.12 -0.19 49.46
C HIS A 136 35.34 0.94 48.45
N LEU A 137 34.31 1.74 48.18
CA LEU A 137 34.40 2.89 47.28
C LEU A 137 35.40 3.95 47.81
N ASP A 138 35.38 4.24 49.11
CA ASP A 138 36.28 5.20 49.74
C ASP A 138 37.74 4.72 49.75
N GLN A 139 37.97 3.43 49.98
CA GLN A 139 39.32 2.84 49.93
C GLN A 139 39.99 3.04 48.56
N ARG A 140 39.21 2.94 47.48
CA ARG A 140 39.72 3.16 46.11
C ARG A 140 39.54 4.60 45.60
N LYS A 141 38.91 5.47 46.39
CA LYS A 141 38.53 6.85 46.01
C LYS A 141 37.69 6.88 44.73
N ASN A 142 36.84 5.88 44.54
CA ASN A 142 35.94 5.79 43.41
C ASN A 142 34.54 6.30 43.76
N LYS A 143 33.83 6.75 42.72
CA LYS A 143 32.44 7.19 42.73
C LYS A 143 31.66 6.39 41.69
N VAL A 144 30.36 6.29 41.84
CA VAL A 144 29.50 5.45 40.98
C VAL A 144 28.51 6.31 40.22
N LEU A 145 28.47 6.13 38.90
CA LEU A 145 27.45 6.69 38.03
C LEU A 145 26.43 5.60 37.68
N LEU A 146 25.23 5.70 38.25
CA LEU A 146 24.15 4.74 38.09
C LEU A 146 23.31 5.13 36.86
N PHE A 147 23.26 4.24 35.86
CA PHE A 147 22.37 4.33 34.72
C PHE A 147 21.19 3.37 34.89
N ILE A 148 19.97 3.88 34.95
CA ILE A 148 18.75 3.07 35.19
C ILE A 148 17.74 3.34 34.07
N ASP A 149 17.49 2.38 33.17
CA ASP A 149 16.67 2.64 31.96
C ASP A 149 15.17 2.88 32.24
N ASN A 150 14.63 2.27 33.30
CA ASN A 150 13.25 2.45 33.73
C ASN A 150 13.14 2.55 35.26
N ILE A 151 13.44 3.74 35.80
CA ILE A 151 13.42 3.96 37.26
C ILE A 151 12.01 3.84 37.86
N GLY A 152 10.95 4.06 37.07
CA GLY A 152 9.58 3.91 37.54
C GLY A 152 9.24 2.50 37.97
N GLN A 153 9.65 1.49 37.19
CA GLN A 153 9.44 0.09 37.55
C GLN A 153 10.26 -0.31 38.79
N LEU A 154 11.48 0.23 38.93
CA LEU A 154 12.33 -0.01 40.10
C LEU A 154 11.67 0.57 41.36
N LEU A 155 11.33 1.85 41.34
CA LEU A 155 10.71 2.54 42.49
C LEU A 155 9.32 2.02 42.82
N GLY A 156 8.61 1.43 41.86
CA GLY A 156 7.29 0.81 42.10
C GLY A 156 7.35 -0.46 42.95
N LYS A 157 8.53 -1.07 43.11
CA LYS A 157 8.74 -2.25 43.95
C LYS A 157 9.11 -1.89 45.40
N PHE A 158 9.73 -0.73 45.59
CA PHE A 158 10.19 -0.28 46.90
C PHE A 158 9.03 0.25 47.76
N GLY A 159 9.09 -0.04 49.04
CA GLY A 159 8.24 0.59 50.05
C GLY A 159 8.58 2.08 50.21
N GLU A 160 7.65 2.86 50.77
CA GLU A 160 7.83 4.30 50.92
C GLU A 160 9.08 4.67 51.76
N LEU A 161 9.36 3.90 52.82
CA LEU A 161 10.54 4.11 53.67
C LEU A 161 11.84 3.90 52.89
N GLU A 162 11.88 2.90 52.00
CA GLU A 162 13.04 2.63 51.16
C GLU A 162 13.26 3.73 50.12
N VAL A 163 12.18 4.25 49.51
CA VAL A 163 12.28 5.38 48.58
C VAL A 163 12.78 6.64 49.31
N ARG A 164 12.33 6.87 50.55
CA ARG A 164 12.86 7.95 51.40
C ARG A 164 14.34 7.75 51.73
N ARG A 165 14.73 6.52 52.05
CA ARG A 165 16.14 6.16 52.32
C ARG A 165 17.02 6.37 51.09
N LEU A 166 16.57 5.95 49.92
CA LEU A 166 17.28 6.18 48.66
C LEU A 166 17.46 7.68 48.39
N ARG A 167 16.41 8.49 48.59
CA ARG A 167 16.52 9.96 48.47
C ARG A 167 17.57 10.50 49.44
N GLU A 168 17.52 10.11 50.70
CA GLU A 168 18.47 10.56 51.73
C GLU A 168 19.91 10.25 51.31
N VAL A 169 20.18 9.01 50.90
CA VAL A 169 21.49 8.58 50.41
C VAL A 169 21.95 9.46 49.25
N LEU A 170 21.11 9.61 48.22
CA LEU A 170 21.46 10.38 47.02
C LEU A 170 21.62 11.88 47.30
N GLN A 171 20.91 12.43 48.31
CA GLN A 171 20.97 13.85 48.67
C GLN A 171 22.14 14.19 49.60
N THR A 172 22.64 13.23 50.38
CA THR A 172 23.66 13.47 51.41
C THR A 172 25.03 12.90 51.06
N MET A 173 25.08 11.81 50.30
CA MET A 173 26.32 11.10 50.00
C MET A 173 26.82 11.44 48.60
N PRO A 174 28.08 11.89 48.45
CA PRO A 174 28.65 12.23 47.15
C PRO A 174 29.07 10.99 46.34
N HIS A 175 28.80 9.77 46.81
CA HIS A 175 29.28 8.52 46.20
C HIS A 175 28.52 8.13 44.93
N PHE A 176 27.27 8.58 44.79
CA PHE A 176 26.39 8.17 43.71
C PHE A 176 25.89 9.36 42.92
N ARG A 177 25.83 9.19 41.60
CA ARG A 177 25.10 10.07 40.69
C ARG A 177 24.18 9.23 39.82
N VAL A 178 22.91 9.59 39.73
CA VAL A 178 21.92 8.85 38.95
C VAL A 178 21.59 9.57 37.65
N ILE A 179 21.60 8.84 36.54
CA ILE A 179 20.99 9.21 35.27
C ILE A 179 19.99 8.13 34.91
N ALA A 180 18.70 8.44 35.05
CA ALA A 180 17.64 7.48 34.88
C ALA A 180 16.80 7.79 33.64
N GLY A 181 16.19 6.77 33.05
CA GLY A 181 15.13 6.85 32.06
C GLY A 181 13.77 6.51 32.69
N SER A 182 12.70 7.10 32.15
CA SER A 182 11.34 6.67 32.42
C SER A 182 10.45 6.85 31.18
N PRO A 183 9.58 5.87 30.85
CA PRO A 183 8.64 5.98 29.73
C PRO A 183 7.49 6.96 30.00
N VAL A 184 7.14 7.13 31.27
CA VAL A 184 6.03 7.97 31.74
C VAL A 184 6.50 8.84 32.90
N ILE A 185 5.74 9.88 33.21
CA ILE A 185 6.06 10.71 34.37
C ILE A 185 5.56 10.03 35.65
N LEU A 186 6.45 9.88 36.61
CA LEU A 186 6.17 9.19 37.87
C LEU A 186 5.39 10.10 38.81
N SER A 187 4.33 9.57 39.43
CA SER A 187 3.61 10.26 40.50
C SER A 187 4.56 10.63 41.66
N GLN A 188 5.49 9.73 41.97
CA GLN A 188 6.53 9.89 43.01
C GLN A 188 7.44 11.11 42.82
N VAL A 189 7.51 11.67 41.61
CA VAL A 189 8.34 12.85 41.27
C VAL A 189 7.50 14.12 41.11
N LEU A 190 6.20 13.99 40.83
CA LEU A 190 5.29 15.12 40.61
C LEU A 190 4.50 15.55 41.84
N ASP A 191 4.27 14.64 42.77
CA ASP A 191 3.44 14.90 43.95
C ASP A 191 4.32 15.42 45.09
N TYR A 192 3.98 16.59 45.61
CA TYR A 192 4.71 17.26 46.70
C TYR A 192 4.76 16.42 47.99
N GLN A 193 3.84 15.47 48.16
CA GLN A 193 3.83 14.55 49.30
C GLN A 193 4.81 13.39 49.13
N GLN A 194 5.33 13.18 47.92
CA GLN A 194 6.17 12.03 47.61
C GLN A 194 7.65 12.32 47.87
N PRO A 195 8.43 11.30 48.25
CA PRO A 195 9.84 11.50 48.60
C PRO A 195 10.68 12.07 47.45
N LEU A 196 10.40 11.79 46.18
CA LEU A 196 11.25 12.23 45.08
C LEU A 196 10.77 13.50 44.36
N PHE A 197 9.90 14.29 45.01
CA PHE A 197 9.41 15.56 44.46
C PHE A 197 10.57 16.52 44.12
N GLU A 198 10.59 17.00 42.88
CA GLU A 198 11.61 17.91 42.33
C GLU A 198 13.08 17.45 42.50
N PHE A 199 13.30 16.15 42.73
CA PHE A 199 14.63 15.61 43.03
C PHE A 199 15.55 15.51 41.80
N PHE A 200 14.97 15.28 40.63
CA PHE A 200 15.72 15.08 39.38
C PHE A 200 15.61 16.29 38.45
N LYS A 201 16.69 16.61 37.74
CA LYS A 201 16.66 17.47 36.56
C LYS A 201 16.04 16.69 35.41
N MET A 202 14.79 17.04 35.09
CA MET A 202 14.03 16.36 34.04
C MET A 202 14.45 16.85 32.65
N ILE A 203 14.79 15.92 31.77
CA ILE A 203 15.04 16.18 30.35
C ILE A 203 14.01 15.39 29.55
N ALA A 204 13.09 16.09 28.90
CA ALA A 204 12.10 15.46 28.03
C ALA A 204 12.69 15.22 26.64
N LEU A 205 12.82 13.95 26.24
CA LEU A 205 13.13 13.54 24.89
C LEU A 205 11.90 13.77 24.01
N GLN A 206 11.87 14.92 23.34
CA GLN A 206 10.83 15.28 22.37
C GLN A 206 10.93 14.42 21.12
N ASP A 207 9.92 14.44 20.26
CA ASP A 207 9.99 13.74 18.97
C ASP A 207 11.16 14.27 18.14
N LEU A 208 11.66 13.45 17.20
CA LEU A 208 12.70 13.92 16.30
C LEU A 208 12.21 15.10 15.48
N THR A 209 13.04 16.12 15.40
CA THR A 209 12.86 17.24 14.48
C THR A 209 13.01 16.78 13.03
N ASP A 210 12.68 17.66 12.06
CA ASP A 210 12.89 17.33 10.64
C ASP A 210 14.37 17.05 10.33
N GLU A 211 15.28 17.85 10.89
CA GLU A 211 16.72 17.68 10.72
C GLU A 211 17.24 16.41 11.39
N GLU A 212 16.82 16.11 12.63
CA GLU A 212 17.18 14.85 13.28
C GLU A 212 16.61 13.64 12.52
N SER A 213 15.40 13.78 11.94
CA SER A 213 14.78 12.73 11.13
C SER A 213 15.59 12.44 9.87
N ARG A 214 16.01 13.47 9.13
CA ARG A 214 16.90 13.32 7.96
C ARG A 214 18.23 12.71 8.34
N THR A 215 18.80 13.14 9.46
CA THR A 215 20.07 12.61 9.96
C THR A 215 19.96 11.12 10.29
N LEU A 216 18.90 10.71 10.98
CA LEU A 216 18.63 9.29 11.26
C LEU A 216 18.42 8.49 9.97
N LEU A 217 17.62 9.00 9.03
CA LEU A 217 17.36 8.32 7.75
C LEU A 217 18.62 8.10 6.93
N ARG A 218 19.54 9.08 6.88
CA ARG A 218 20.84 8.93 6.22
C ARG A 218 21.69 7.84 6.88
N GLN A 219 21.73 7.81 8.21
CA GLN A 219 22.48 6.77 8.91
C GLN A 219 21.90 5.38 8.65
N LEU A 220 20.57 5.24 8.64
CA LEU A 220 19.90 4.00 8.28
C LEU A 220 20.17 3.62 6.82
N ALA A 221 20.25 4.59 5.91
CA ALA A 221 20.61 4.36 4.51
C ALA A 221 21.99 3.72 4.37
N VAL A 222 22.98 4.23 5.11
CA VAL A 222 24.33 3.66 5.15
C VAL A 222 24.31 2.21 5.65
N LEU A 223 23.55 1.94 6.73
CA LEU A 223 23.44 0.59 7.30
C LEU A 223 22.75 -0.42 6.37
N HIS A 224 21.90 0.05 5.47
CA HIS A 224 21.11 -0.77 4.54
C HIS A 224 21.58 -0.71 3.09
N HIS A 225 22.65 0.04 2.80
CA HIS A 225 23.15 0.30 1.45
C HIS A 225 22.07 0.91 0.52
N GLN A 226 21.39 1.96 1.01
CA GLN A 226 20.27 2.66 0.32
C GLN A 226 20.49 4.18 0.23
N GLU A 227 21.75 4.64 0.28
CA GLU A 227 22.13 6.05 0.35
C GLU A 227 21.56 6.85 -0.83
N GLU A 228 21.72 6.35 -2.05
CA GLU A 228 21.23 7.02 -3.26
C GLU A 228 19.70 7.24 -3.24
N LYS A 229 18.94 6.22 -2.81
CA LYS A 229 17.48 6.31 -2.74
C LYS A 229 17.03 7.31 -1.67
N ILE A 230 17.68 7.32 -0.51
CA ILE A 230 17.34 8.26 0.56
C ILE A 230 17.68 9.70 0.17
N GLU A 231 18.83 9.97 -0.45
CA GLU A 231 19.14 11.31 -0.94
C GLU A 231 18.15 11.75 -2.03
N HIS A 232 17.77 10.85 -2.95
CA HIS A 232 16.71 11.14 -3.93
C HIS A 232 15.39 11.53 -3.24
N ILE A 233 14.97 10.79 -2.21
CA ILE A 233 13.74 11.09 -1.46
C ILE A 233 13.84 12.45 -0.74
N ILE A 234 14.98 12.74 -0.11
CA ILE A 234 15.23 14.01 0.60
C ILE A 234 15.14 15.20 -0.36
N HIS A 235 15.71 15.09 -1.55
CA HIS A 235 15.76 16.19 -2.52
C HIS A 235 14.48 16.35 -3.33
N ASN A 236 13.90 15.25 -3.82
CA ASN A 236 12.80 15.29 -4.80
C ASN A 236 11.41 15.15 -4.14
N THR A 237 11.34 14.56 -2.95
CA THR A 237 10.07 14.31 -2.23
C THR A 237 10.17 14.61 -0.74
N PRO A 238 10.59 15.82 -0.31
CA PRO A 238 10.79 16.14 1.11
C PRO A 238 9.51 16.02 1.94
N SER A 239 8.34 16.21 1.33
CA SER A 239 7.05 16.00 1.99
C SER A 239 6.87 14.56 2.50
N ARG A 240 7.45 13.54 1.83
CA ARG A 240 7.42 12.16 2.32
C ARG A 240 8.12 11.98 3.66
N ILE A 241 9.17 12.76 3.93
CA ILE A 241 9.86 12.72 5.22
C ILE A 241 8.93 13.26 6.31
N SER A 242 8.21 14.34 6.03
CA SER A 242 7.21 14.87 6.96
C SER A 242 6.10 13.84 7.24
N THR A 243 5.58 13.16 6.22
CA THR A 243 4.59 12.09 6.43
C THR A 243 5.17 10.92 7.22
N PHE A 244 6.38 10.48 6.89
CA PHE A 244 7.07 9.41 7.61
C PHE A 244 7.24 9.75 9.09
N ARG A 245 7.60 11.00 9.39
CA ARG A 245 7.68 11.52 10.76
C ARG A 245 6.32 11.53 11.45
N THR A 246 5.26 11.95 10.77
CA THR A 246 3.89 11.88 11.31
C THR A 246 3.46 10.44 11.59
N LEU A 247 3.75 9.51 10.68
CA LEU A 247 3.37 8.10 10.84
C LEU A 247 4.12 7.43 11.99
N SER A 248 5.42 7.68 12.09
CA SER A 248 6.26 7.18 13.18
C SER A 248 6.11 7.96 14.49
N GLY A 249 5.39 9.08 14.50
CA GLY A 249 5.37 10.02 15.62
C GLY A 249 6.73 10.66 15.91
N GLY A 250 7.69 10.61 14.97
CA GLY A 250 9.08 11.03 15.16
C GLY A 250 9.83 10.17 16.19
N VAL A 251 9.41 8.92 16.37
CA VAL A 251 10.03 7.98 17.32
C VAL A 251 11.18 7.25 16.62
N PRO A 252 12.43 7.37 17.10
CA PRO A 252 13.59 6.77 16.45
C PRO A 252 13.45 5.27 16.16
N ARG A 253 12.94 4.50 17.13
CA ARG A 253 12.73 3.06 16.96
C ARG A 253 11.72 2.75 15.85
N THR A 254 10.57 3.42 15.84
CA THR A 254 9.54 3.22 14.81
C THR A 254 10.04 3.66 13.44
N MET A 255 10.76 4.78 13.36
CA MET A 255 11.42 5.21 12.12
C MET A 255 12.41 4.16 11.61
N SER A 256 13.20 3.55 12.49
CA SER A 256 14.13 2.49 12.10
C SER A 256 13.42 1.24 11.57
N LEU A 257 12.27 0.88 12.16
CA LEU A 257 11.44 -0.26 11.73
C LEU A 257 10.76 -0.04 10.38
N LEU A 258 10.28 1.18 10.15
CA LEU A 258 9.58 1.54 8.91
C LEU A 258 10.53 1.89 7.75
N PHE A 259 11.84 1.94 8.01
CA PHE A 259 12.84 2.39 7.04
C PHE A 259 12.83 1.57 5.74
N GLN A 260 12.77 0.24 5.83
CA GLN A 260 12.81 -0.62 4.64
C GLN A 260 11.58 -0.38 3.75
N ILE A 261 10.37 -0.37 4.33
CA ILE A 261 9.13 -0.02 3.61
C ILE A 261 9.21 1.40 3.02
N PHE A 262 9.92 2.30 3.69
CA PHE A 262 10.05 3.69 3.24
C PHE A 262 10.93 3.82 2.00
N VAL A 263 11.96 2.99 1.90
CA VAL A 263 12.89 2.96 0.78
C VAL A 263 12.34 2.12 -0.39
N ASP A 264 11.65 1.02 -0.11
CA ASP A 264 11.15 0.09 -1.12
C ASP A 264 9.89 0.62 -1.82
N ASN A 265 10.11 1.40 -2.87
CA ASN A 265 9.05 2.10 -3.62
C ASN A 265 8.64 1.43 -4.94
N GLU A 266 9.32 0.38 -5.39
CA GLU A 266 9.27 0.01 -6.82
C GLU A 266 8.61 -1.32 -7.14
N HIS A 267 8.50 -2.25 -6.20
CA HIS A 267 8.03 -3.60 -6.49
C HIS A 267 6.93 -4.02 -5.52
N GLY A 268 5.76 -4.37 -6.05
CA GLY A 268 4.49 -4.57 -5.34
C GLY A 268 4.40 -5.73 -4.34
N ALA A 269 5.40 -5.93 -3.47
CA ALA A 269 5.34 -6.75 -2.25
C ALA A 269 4.88 -5.95 -1.01
N GLY A 270 4.54 -4.67 -1.18
CA GLY A 270 4.31 -3.74 -0.08
C GLY A 270 3.18 -4.09 0.91
N LEU A 271 2.35 -5.10 0.65
CA LEU A 271 1.43 -5.64 1.66
C LEU A 271 2.16 -6.53 2.65
N THR A 272 2.87 -7.51 2.13
CA THR A 272 3.58 -8.51 2.91
C THR A 272 4.66 -7.82 3.74
N ASP A 273 5.32 -6.80 3.19
CA ASP A 273 6.29 -5.99 3.92
C ASP A 273 5.61 -5.17 5.03
N LEU A 274 4.46 -4.54 4.74
CA LEU A 274 3.70 -3.78 5.72
C LEU A 274 3.13 -4.65 6.84
N GLU A 275 2.56 -5.80 6.50
CA GLU A 275 2.08 -6.81 7.45
C GLU A 275 3.23 -7.36 8.29
N SER A 276 4.38 -7.65 7.67
CA SER A 276 5.58 -8.12 8.38
C SER A 276 6.09 -7.08 9.38
N VAL A 277 6.10 -5.80 9.01
CA VAL A 277 6.47 -4.73 9.94
C VAL A 277 5.41 -4.55 11.01
N LEU A 278 4.11 -4.60 10.68
CA LEU A 278 3.03 -4.54 11.66
C LEU A 278 3.12 -5.69 12.67
N ASP A 279 3.50 -6.89 12.23
CA ASP A 279 3.75 -8.02 13.11
C ASP A 279 5.00 -7.79 13.98
N ALA A 280 6.11 -7.36 13.39
CA ALA A 280 7.34 -7.05 14.12
C ALA A 280 7.17 -5.98 15.21
N VAL A 281 6.30 -4.99 15.00
CA VAL A 281 6.01 -3.94 15.99
C VAL A 281 4.89 -4.29 16.96
N THR A 282 4.21 -5.42 16.77
CA THR A 282 3.09 -5.82 17.63
C THR A 282 3.46 -5.87 19.12
N PRO A 283 4.61 -6.43 19.53
CA PRO A 283 5.01 -6.40 20.93
C PRO A 283 5.10 -4.96 21.48
N LEU A 284 5.63 -4.02 20.68
CA LEU A 284 5.79 -2.62 21.10
C LEU A 284 4.46 -1.96 21.45
N TYR A 285 3.46 -2.09 20.57
CA TYR A 285 2.16 -1.44 20.76
C TYR A 285 1.28 -2.18 21.77
N LYS A 286 1.38 -3.51 21.83
CA LYS A 286 0.72 -4.29 22.87
C LYS A 286 1.21 -3.87 24.27
N HIS A 287 2.52 -3.85 24.49
CA HIS A 287 3.07 -3.40 25.76
C HIS A 287 2.69 -1.95 26.10
N ARG A 288 2.61 -1.07 25.09
CA ARG A 288 2.13 0.31 25.31
C ARG A 288 0.68 0.34 25.80
N MET A 289 -0.19 -0.55 25.30
CA MET A 289 -1.57 -0.67 25.80
C MET A 289 -1.61 -1.28 27.19
N ASP A 290 -0.85 -2.34 27.43
CA ASP A 290 -0.83 -3.07 28.71
C ASP A 290 -0.34 -2.20 29.88
N ASP A 291 0.59 -1.26 29.62
CA ASP A 291 1.09 -0.30 30.62
C ASP A 291 0.05 0.76 31.03
N LEU A 292 -1.04 0.93 30.27
CA LEU A 292 -2.03 1.95 30.58
C LEU A 292 -3.02 1.50 31.64
N PRO A 293 -3.42 2.38 32.57
CA PRO A 293 -4.52 2.11 33.48
C PRO A 293 -5.82 1.77 32.72
N PRO A 294 -6.73 0.96 33.29
CA PRO A 294 -7.94 0.48 32.60
C PRO A 294 -8.82 1.59 31.98
N GLN A 295 -8.91 2.75 32.64
CA GLN A 295 -9.67 3.89 32.09
C GLN A 295 -8.97 4.50 30.86
N GLN A 296 -7.65 4.60 30.89
CA GLN A 296 -6.85 5.09 29.76
C GLN A 296 -6.89 4.11 28.59
N GLN A 297 -6.84 2.80 28.84
CA GLN A 297 -7.02 1.78 27.80
C GLN A 297 -8.35 1.96 27.05
N LYS A 298 -9.46 2.17 27.78
CA LYS A 298 -10.78 2.43 27.17
C LYS A 298 -10.82 3.70 26.33
N ILE A 299 -10.15 4.76 26.78
CA ILE A 299 -10.08 6.02 26.01
C ILE A 299 -9.21 5.82 24.76
N ILE A 300 -8.07 5.15 24.90
CA ILE A 300 -7.18 4.88 23.76
C ILE A 300 -7.80 3.93 22.74
N ASP A 301 -8.56 2.92 23.16
CA ASP A 301 -9.36 2.08 22.24
C ASP A 301 -10.26 2.95 21.35
N ALA A 302 -11.05 3.85 21.96
CA ALA A 302 -11.91 4.75 21.21
C ALA A 302 -11.10 5.71 20.31
N VAL A 303 -10.02 6.32 20.80
CA VAL A 303 -9.19 7.23 19.99
C VAL A 303 -8.51 6.48 18.83
N ALA A 304 -7.97 5.29 19.06
CA ALA A 304 -7.26 4.49 18.06
C ALA A 304 -8.19 3.85 17.03
N LEU A 305 -9.46 3.61 17.34
CA LEU A 305 -10.45 3.20 16.34
C LEU A 305 -10.87 4.34 15.38
N ASN A 306 -10.51 5.59 15.68
CA ASN A 306 -10.80 6.74 14.83
C ASN A 306 -9.50 7.23 14.18
N TRP A 307 -9.42 7.18 12.84
CA TRP A 307 -8.29 7.81 12.14
C TRP A 307 -8.36 9.34 12.28
N GLU A 308 -9.52 9.94 12.04
CA GLU A 308 -9.70 11.37 12.23
C GLU A 308 -9.70 11.73 13.72
N ALA A 309 -9.25 12.95 14.04
CA ALA A 309 -9.18 13.41 15.42
C ALA A 309 -10.59 13.48 16.05
N ILE A 310 -10.71 12.99 17.29
CA ILE A 310 -11.98 12.83 18.00
C ILE A 310 -12.15 13.87 19.11
N SER A 311 -13.37 14.36 19.32
CA SER A 311 -13.70 15.32 20.36
C SER A 311 -14.01 14.64 21.71
N VAL A 312 -13.88 15.37 22.82
CA VAL A 312 -14.30 14.88 24.16
C VAL A 312 -15.78 14.50 24.18
N LYS A 313 -16.62 15.26 23.44
CA LYS A 313 -18.07 15.01 23.34
C LYS A 313 -18.35 13.64 22.72
N ASP A 314 -17.62 13.28 21.67
CA ASP A 314 -17.83 12.01 20.98
C ASP A 314 -17.20 10.85 21.75
N LEU A 315 -16.04 11.06 22.39
CA LEU A 315 -15.46 10.11 23.34
C LEU A 315 -16.40 9.80 24.52
N THR A 316 -17.10 10.80 25.05
CA THR A 316 -18.10 10.63 26.12
C THR A 316 -19.20 9.65 25.70
N LYS A 317 -19.68 9.77 24.45
CA LYS A 317 -20.72 8.88 23.90
C LYS A 317 -20.20 7.45 23.70
N GLN A 318 -18.97 7.30 23.19
CA GLN A 318 -18.38 5.99 22.88
C GLN A 318 -17.95 5.25 24.15
N VAL A 319 -17.22 5.91 25.05
CA VAL A 319 -16.61 5.31 26.24
C VAL A 319 -17.56 5.26 27.44
N ARG A 320 -18.62 6.08 27.43
CA ARG A 320 -19.61 6.20 28.52
C ARG A 320 -18.99 6.58 29.87
N LEU A 321 -18.02 7.50 29.83
CA LEU A 321 -17.39 8.10 31.01
C LEU A 321 -17.72 9.60 31.08
N ASP A 322 -17.64 10.17 32.28
CA ASP A 322 -17.87 11.60 32.47
C ASP A 322 -16.82 12.47 31.72
N SER A 323 -17.28 13.59 31.17
CA SER A 323 -16.47 14.51 30.37
C SER A 323 -15.27 15.09 31.12
N LYS A 324 -15.40 15.35 32.43
CA LYS A 324 -14.32 15.87 33.28
C LYS A 324 -13.25 14.82 33.49
N LEU A 325 -13.66 13.57 33.69
CA LEU A 325 -12.76 12.43 33.84
C LEU A 325 -12.01 12.16 32.53
N ILE A 326 -12.69 12.13 31.38
CA ILE A 326 -12.06 12.01 30.06
C ILE A 326 -11.03 13.12 29.85
N SER A 327 -11.40 14.38 30.14
CA SER A 327 -10.49 15.52 29.97
C SER A 327 -9.27 15.49 30.89
N ALA A 328 -9.36 14.86 32.06
CA ALA A 328 -8.21 14.65 32.94
C ALA A 328 -7.28 13.55 32.40
N GLN A 329 -7.86 12.43 31.95
CA GLN A 329 -7.11 11.32 31.38
C GLN A 329 -6.43 11.69 30.06
N LEU A 330 -7.09 12.43 29.17
CA LEU A 330 -6.49 12.93 27.92
C LEU A 330 -5.28 13.83 28.18
N ARG A 331 -5.33 14.69 29.21
CA ARG A 331 -4.17 15.52 29.60
C ARG A 331 -2.98 14.67 30.06
N GLN A 332 -3.23 13.59 30.79
CA GLN A 332 -2.17 12.65 31.19
C GLN A 332 -1.59 11.89 29.98
N LEU A 333 -2.46 11.39 29.10
CA LEU A 333 -2.07 10.72 27.86
C LEU A 333 -1.25 11.63 26.92
N GLU A 334 -1.61 12.91 26.83
CA GLU A 334 -0.87 13.95 26.09
C GLU A 334 0.51 14.18 26.71
N LYS A 335 0.57 14.34 28.04
CA LYS A 335 1.83 14.52 28.78
C LYS A 335 2.78 13.32 28.62
N ASN A 336 2.22 12.12 28.52
CA ASN A 336 2.93 10.87 28.25
C ASN A 336 3.19 10.62 26.75
N GLN A 337 2.92 11.60 25.88
CA GLN A 337 3.14 11.57 24.43
C GLN A 337 2.39 10.46 23.68
N ILE A 338 1.30 9.91 24.23
CA ILE A 338 0.52 8.85 23.55
C ILE A 338 -0.45 9.46 22.53
N ILE A 339 -1.02 10.61 22.88
CA ILE A 339 -1.95 11.34 22.03
C ILE A 339 -1.43 12.75 21.74
N GLU A 340 -1.89 13.30 20.63
CA GLU A 340 -1.69 14.69 20.24
C GLU A 340 -3.02 15.43 20.40
N LYS A 341 -2.96 16.65 20.94
CA LYS A 341 -4.09 17.57 21.06
C LYS A 341 -4.00 18.62 19.96
N ARG A 342 -5.07 18.76 19.18
CA ARG A 342 -5.20 19.83 18.18
C ARG A 342 -6.23 20.86 18.61
N ALA A 343 -5.84 22.12 18.54
CA ALA A 343 -6.75 23.24 18.70
C ALA A 343 -7.73 23.29 17.53
N THR A 344 -8.97 23.67 17.83
CA THR A 344 -9.95 24.00 16.79
C THR A 344 -10.25 25.50 16.86
N ASN A 345 -11.06 26.01 15.93
CA ASN A 345 -11.56 27.38 15.95
C ASN A 345 -12.50 27.66 17.14
N THR A 346 -12.79 26.64 17.97
CA THR A 346 -13.63 26.74 19.16
C THR A 346 -12.83 26.39 20.43
N LYS A 347 -13.43 26.57 21.60
CA LYS A 347 -12.83 26.16 22.89
C LYS A 347 -12.62 24.65 23.01
N ASN A 348 -13.28 23.86 22.15
CA ASN A 348 -13.21 22.41 22.17
C ASN A 348 -12.01 21.94 21.36
N HIS A 349 -11.20 21.08 21.96
CA HIS A 349 -10.04 20.49 21.29
C HIS A 349 -10.39 19.09 20.77
N ILE A 350 -9.65 18.64 19.77
CA ILE A 350 -9.73 17.29 19.22
C ILE A 350 -8.42 16.55 19.47
N TYR A 351 -8.51 15.24 19.56
CA TYR A 351 -7.41 14.38 20.01
C TYR A 351 -7.21 13.25 19.02
N LEU A 352 -5.96 12.87 18.79
CA LEU A 352 -5.60 11.75 17.93
C LEU A 352 -4.44 10.97 18.54
N ILE A 353 -4.27 9.71 18.13
CA ILE A 353 -3.03 8.99 18.44
C ILE A 353 -1.86 9.73 17.80
N LYS A 354 -0.82 10.00 18.59
CA LYS A 354 0.36 10.75 18.15
C LYS A 354 1.16 10.01 17.07
N GLU A 355 1.43 8.73 17.31
CA GLU A 355 2.10 7.84 16.36
C GLU A 355 1.06 7.17 15.46
N ARG A 356 0.85 7.68 14.25
CA ARG A 356 -0.25 7.19 13.38
C ARG A 356 -0.08 5.72 12.97
N PHE A 357 1.14 5.18 13.01
CA PHE A 357 1.38 3.76 12.78
C PHE A 357 0.78 2.88 13.89
N PHE A 358 0.71 3.37 15.14
CA PHE A 358 -0.04 2.70 16.20
C PHE A 358 -1.54 2.67 15.89
N ASN A 359 -2.07 3.73 15.28
CA ASN A 359 -3.45 3.77 14.80
C ASN A 359 -3.71 2.71 13.71
N ILE A 360 -2.77 2.54 12.76
CA ILE A 360 -2.85 1.52 11.69
C ILE A 360 -2.89 0.12 12.30
N TRP A 361 -1.95 -0.18 13.20
CA TRP A 361 -1.88 -1.46 13.90
C TRP A 361 -3.17 -1.76 14.66
N TYR A 362 -3.75 -0.76 15.33
CA TYR A 362 -4.99 -0.94 16.08
C TYR A 362 -6.19 -1.23 15.16
N LEU A 363 -6.35 -0.46 14.09
CA LEU A 363 -7.42 -0.64 13.10
C LEU A 363 -7.32 -1.99 12.40
N MET A 364 -6.11 -2.47 12.11
CA MET A 364 -5.91 -3.79 11.50
C MET A 364 -6.41 -4.93 12.41
N ARG A 365 -6.21 -4.82 13.74
CA ARG A 365 -6.57 -5.87 14.71
C ARG A 365 -8.00 -5.79 15.21
N TYR A 366 -8.48 -4.58 15.48
CA TYR A 366 -9.75 -4.33 16.17
C TYR A 366 -10.80 -3.66 15.29
N GLY A 367 -10.45 -3.31 14.05
CA GLY A 367 -11.40 -2.84 13.05
C GLY A 367 -12.51 -3.89 12.81
N ARG A 368 -13.75 -3.43 12.70
CA ARG A 368 -14.89 -4.32 12.50
C ARG A 368 -14.77 -5.06 11.17
N LYS A 369 -14.79 -6.40 11.22
CA LYS A 369 -14.67 -7.29 10.06
C LYS A 369 -15.84 -7.21 9.06
N GLN A 370 -16.97 -6.62 9.45
CA GLN A 370 -18.22 -6.67 8.67
C GLN A 370 -18.47 -5.45 7.76
N ASP A 371 -17.59 -4.44 7.76
CA ASP A 371 -17.81 -3.21 6.99
C ASP A 371 -16.64 -2.91 6.04
N ARG A 372 -16.93 -2.05 5.05
CA ARG A 372 -15.96 -1.29 4.22
C ARG A 372 -14.73 -0.76 5.00
N ASN A 373 -14.86 -0.63 6.33
CA ASN A 373 -13.82 -0.21 7.26
C ASN A 373 -12.69 -1.23 7.49
N ARG A 374 -12.77 -2.49 7.01
CA ARG A 374 -11.67 -3.48 7.17
C ARG A 374 -10.34 -2.98 6.61
N VAL A 375 -10.37 -2.21 5.53
CA VAL A 375 -9.18 -1.74 4.82
C VAL A 375 -8.88 -0.27 5.06
N ILE A 376 -9.62 0.40 5.96
CA ILE A 376 -9.44 1.84 6.16
C ILE A 376 -8.03 2.18 6.64
N TRP A 377 -7.41 1.29 7.42
CA TRP A 377 -6.01 1.44 7.82
C TRP A 377 -5.06 1.46 6.62
N LEU A 378 -5.33 0.63 5.61
CA LEU A 378 -4.52 0.53 4.40
C LEU A 378 -4.76 1.75 3.51
N VAL A 379 -6.01 2.19 3.35
CA VAL A 379 -6.36 3.43 2.64
C VAL A 379 -5.60 4.60 3.26
N LYS A 380 -5.68 4.76 4.58
CA LYS A 380 -5.03 5.85 5.31
C LYS A 380 -3.51 5.77 5.29
N PHE A 381 -2.94 4.56 5.33
CA PHE A 381 -1.53 4.36 5.09
C PHE A 381 -1.14 4.82 3.69
N LEU A 382 -1.84 4.36 2.65
CA LEU A 382 -1.55 4.69 1.26
C LEU A 382 -1.71 6.18 0.96
N GLU A 383 -2.78 6.82 1.44
CA GLU A 383 -3.02 8.28 1.35
C GLU A 383 -1.89 9.09 2.01
N SER A 384 -1.36 8.58 3.13
CA SER A 384 -0.28 9.26 3.83
C SER A 384 1.06 9.03 3.10
N TRP A 385 1.34 7.78 2.71
CA TRP A 385 2.66 7.36 2.25
C TRP A 385 2.97 7.74 0.81
N TYR A 386 1.96 7.73 -0.06
CA TYR A 386 2.12 7.86 -1.50
C TYR A 386 1.38 9.08 -2.05
N GLY A 387 1.97 9.72 -3.05
CA GLY A 387 1.30 10.77 -3.81
C GLY A 387 0.26 10.20 -4.77
N LYS A 388 -0.64 11.06 -5.28
CA LYS A 388 -1.70 10.67 -6.24
C LYS A 388 -1.17 9.87 -7.43
N LYS A 389 -0.12 10.37 -8.10
CA LYS A 389 0.49 9.69 -9.26
C LYS A 389 1.09 8.32 -8.91
N GLU A 390 1.65 8.19 -7.70
CA GLU A 390 2.22 6.92 -7.24
C GLU A 390 1.10 5.92 -6.92
N ILE A 391 0.01 6.37 -6.33
CA ILE A 391 -1.20 5.56 -6.10
C ILE A 391 -1.75 5.06 -7.44
N GLU A 392 -1.89 5.94 -8.45
CA GLU A 392 -2.34 5.56 -9.79
C GLU A 392 -1.43 4.50 -10.42
N LYS A 393 -0.11 4.69 -10.39
CA LYS A 393 0.86 3.70 -10.89
C LYS A 393 0.72 2.35 -10.17
N ARG A 394 0.50 2.35 -8.86
CA ARG A 394 0.28 1.13 -8.06
C ARG A 394 -1.04 0.44 -8.40
N ILE A 395 -2.10 1.21 -8.66
CA ILE A 395 -3.39 0.67 -9.10
C ILE A 395 -3.21 -0.01 -10.46
N GLN A 396 -2.48 0.61 -11.39
CA GLN A 396 -2.20 0.02 -12.71
C GLN A 396 -1.38 -1.27 -12.60
N ASP A 397 -0.33 -1.30 -11.78
CA ASP A 397 0.45 -2.52 -11.49
C ASP A 397 -0.44 -3.63 -10.88
N TYR A 398 -1.29 -3.27 -9.92
CA TYR A 398 -2.27 -4.18 -9.34
C TYR A 398 -3.21 -4.77 -10.40
N VAL A 399 -3.76 -3.93 -11.29
CA VAL A 399 -4.64 -4.37 -12.39
C VAL A 399 -3.90 -5.34 -13.31
N ASN A 400 -2.66 -5.04 -13.70
CA ASN A 400 -1.87 -5.92 -14.57
C ASN A 400 -1.59 -7.29 -13.92
N LYS A 401 -1.30 -7.30 -12.62
CA LYS A 401 -1.10 -8.55 -11.84
C LYS A 401 -2.40 -9.32 -11.63
N ALA A 402 -3.52 -8.63 -11.44
CA ALA A 402 -4.84 -9.24 -11.34
C ALA A 402 -5.23 -9.94 -12.66
N LYS A 403 -5.05 -9.26 -13.80
CA LYS A 403 -5.30 -9.82 -15.15
C LYS A 403 -4.46 -11.07 -15.43
N SER A 404 -3.21 -11.07 -15.01
CA SER A 404 -2.28 -12.19 -15.21
C SER A 404 -2.41 -13.31 -14.17
N GLY A 405 -3.31 -13.19 -13.19
CA GLY A 405 -3.51 -14.20 -12.15
C GLY A 405 -2.33 -14.33 -11.17
N LEU A 406 -1.48 -13.29 -11.07
CA LEU A 406 -0.28 -13.28 -10.22
C LEU A 406 -0.55 -12.87 -8.76
N LEU A 407 -1.79 -12.50 -8.42
CA LEU A 407 -2.19 -12.11 -7.08
C LEU A 407 -2.89 -13.26 -6.36
N ASP A 408 -2.52 -13.50 -5.10
CA ASP A 408 -3.28 -14.38 -4.24
C ASP A 408 -4.64 -13.75 -3.87
N LYS A 409 -5.59 -14.58 -3.45
CA LYS A 409 -6.96 -14.15 -3.14
C LYS A 409 -7.02 -13.06 -2.06
N HIS A 410 -6.16 -13.13 -1.06
CA HIS A 410 -6.16 -12.17 0.04
C HIS A 410 -5.72 -10.78 -0.43
N THR A 411 -4.62 -10.72 -1.19
CA THR A 411 -4.12 -9.49 -1.78
C THR A 411 -5.12 -8.86 -2.75
N LEU A 412 -5.75 -9.68 -3.59
CA LEU A 412 -6.79 -9.24 -4.54
C LEU A 412 -7.97 -8.57 -3.81
N GLU A 413 -8.47 -9.18 -2.73
CA GLU A 413 -9.61 -8.62 -1.99
C GLU A 413 -9.23 -7.36 -1.22
N ILE A 414 -8.11 -7.37 -0.49
CA ILE A 414 -7.71 -6.23 0.37
C ILE A 414 -7.35 -5.00 -0.45
N TYR A 415 -6.49 -5.13 -1.47
CA TYR A 415 -6.11 -3.99 -2.29
C TYR A 415 -7.23 -3.54 -3.21
N GLY A 416 -8.00 -4.48 -3.77
CA GLY A 416 -9.18 -4.12 -4.55
C GLY A 416 -10.15 -3.27 -3.72
N GLN A 417 -10.40 -3.65 -2.46
CA GLN A 417 -11.21 -2.86 -1.56
C GLN A 417 -10.55 -1.53 -1.19
N ALA A 418 -9.27 -1.49 -0.86
CA ALA A 418 -8.59 -0.26 -0.46
C ALA A 418 -8.52 0.74 -1.63
N TYR A 419 -8.16 0.28 -2.83
CA TYR A 419 -8.09 1.11 -4.02
C TYR A 419 -9.45 1.68 -4.42
N SER A 420 -10.55 1.00 -4.09
CA SER A 420 -11.90 1.54 -4.33
C SER A 420 -12.25 2.82 -3.56
N PHE A 421 -11.48 3.18 -2.52
CA PHE A 421 -11.66 4.44 -1.79
C PHE A 421 -11.03 5.64 -2.50
N PHE A 422 -10.11 5.44 -3.44
CA PHE A 422 -9.43 6.52 -4.15
C PHE A 422 -10.29 6.97 -5.34
N GLN A 423 -11.20 7.91 -5.10
CA GLN A 423 -12.08 8.44 -6.16
C GLN A 423 -11.40 9.53 -7.01
N ASP A 424 -10.43 10.24 -6.46
CA ASP A 424 -9.66 11.27 -7.17
C ASP A 424 -8.45 10.64 -7.87
N ILE A 425 -8.71 9.77 -8.85
CA ILE A 425 -7.72 9.15 -9.75
C ILE A 425 -8.19 9.30 -11.20
N ASP A 426 -7.27 9.12 -12.14
CA ASP A 426 -7.61 9.09 -13.57
C ASP A 426 -8.77 8.11 -13.88
N ILE A 427 -9.69 8.57 -14.73
CA ILE A 427 -10.97 7.89 -15.00
C ILE A 427 -10.76 6.51 -15.61
N GLU A 428 -9.76 6.37 -16.48
CA GLU A 428 -9.39 5.10 -17.09
C GLU A 428 -8.82 4.13 -16.05
N THR A 429 -7.93 4.62 -15.17
CA THR A 429 -7.40 3.83 -14.05
C THR A 429 -8.53 3.33 -13.14
N ARG A 430 -9.55 4.16 -12.89
CA ARG A 430 -10.74 3.80 -12.10
C ARG A 430 -11.58 2.72 -12.80
N TYR A 431 -11.81 2.86 -14.10
CA TYR A 431 -12.52 1.85 -14.91
C TYR A 431 -11.79 0.51 -14.89
N LEU A 432 -10.48 0.52 -15.16
CA LEU A 432 -9.65 -0.68 -15.17
C LEU A 432 -9.62 -1.35 -13.79
N LEU A 433 -9.58 -0.58 -12.71
CA LEU A 433 -9.70 -1.14 -11.36
C LEU A 433 -11.04 -1.85 -11.17
N ASN A 434 -12.15 -1.21 -11.54
CA ASN A 434 -13.50 -1.76 -11.39
C ASN A 434 -13.67 -3.12 -12.09
N GLU A 435 -13.11 -3.27 -13.29
CA GLU A 435 -13.18 -4.52 -14.07
C GLU A 435 -12.33 -5.66 -13.49
N ASN A 436 -11.32 -5.34 -12.67
CA ASN A 436 -10.31 -6.29 -12.20
C ASN A 436 -10.36 -6.52 -10.68
N ILE A 437 -11.46 -6.14 -10.02
CA ILE A 437 -11.73 -6.43 -8.60
C ILE A 437 -12.96 -7.33 -8.45
N PRO A 438 -13.09 -8.07 -7.33
CA PRO A 438 -14.27 -8.88 -7.06
C PRO A 438 -15.59 -8.09 -7.16
N LYS A 439 -16.60 -8.65 -7.85
CA LYS A 439 -17.89 -7.99 -8.13
C LYS A 439 -18.63 -7.45 -6.90
N HIS A 440 -18.43 -8.05 -5.73
CA HIS A 440 -19.06 -7.60 -4.48
C HIS A 440 -18.43 -6.29 -3.94
N ILE A 441 -17.22 -5.94 -4.39
CA ILE A 441 -16.49 -4.71 -4.06
C ILE A 441 -16.74 -3.62 -5.13
N ALA A 442 -16.83 -4.03 -6.39
CA ALA A 442 -17.01 -3.14 -7.56
C ALA A 442 -18.23 -2.20 -7.52
N LYS A 443 -19.24 -2.51 -6.69
CA LYS A 443 -20.53 -1.78 -6.66
C LYS A 443 -20.41 -0.27 -6.42
N ASP A 444 -19.33 0.18 -5.79
CA ASP A 444 -19.15 1.59 -5.41
C ASP A 444 -18.24 2.40 -6.35
N LEU A 445 -17.77 1.82 -7.45
CA LEU A 445 -16.84 2.42 -8.42
C LEU A 445 -17.50 2.70 -9.78
N ALA A 446 -18.83 2.59 -9.86
CA ALA A 446 -19.57 2.80 -11.10
C ALA A 446 -19.28 4.19 -11.69
N LEU A 447 -18.98 4.23 -12.99
CA LEU A 447 -18.79 5.49 -13.71
C LEU A 447 -20.11 6.26 -13.76
N SER A 448 -20.05 7.56 -13.45
CA SER A 448 -21.13 8.49 -13.78
C SER A 448 -21.31 8.56 -15.31
N GLU A 449 -22.47 9.03 -15.78
CA GLU A 449 -22.69 9.20 -17.23
C GLU A 449 -21.69 10.17 -17.86
N ASP A 450 -21.38 11.28 -17.19
CA ASP A 450 -20.38 12.25 -17.65
C ASP A 450 -18.97 11.64 -17.72
N ASP A 451 -18.57 10.89 -16.68
CA ASP A 451 -17.27 10.21 -16.69
C ASP A 451 -17.17 9.15 -17.78
N PHE A 452 -18.28 8.47 -18.08
CA PHE A 452 -18.36 7.50 -19.17
C PHE A 452 -18.11 8.16 -20.52
N TYR A 453 -18.80 9.26 -20.85
CA TYR A 453 -18.57 9.98 -22.11
C TYR A 453 -17.17 10.59 -22.19
N ARG A 454 -16.66 11.14 -21.09
CA ARG A 454 -15.28 11.66 -21.05
C ARG A 454 -14.27 10.57 -21.36
N LEU A 455 -14.47 9.36 -20.83
CA LEU A 455 -13.58 8.23 -21.08
C LEU A 455 -13.67 7.76 -22.54
N LEU A 456 -14.87 7.68 -23.11
CA LEU A 456 -15.04 7.35 -24.54
C LEU A 456 -14.38 8.39 -25.44
N ASN A 457 -14.61 9.68 -25.19
CA ASN A 457 -13.99 10.79 -25.93
C ASN A 457 -12.46 10.76 -25.84
N LYS A 458 -11.91 10.45 -24.66
CA LYS A 458 -10.47 10.26 -24.46
C LYS A 458 -9.95 9.16 -25.38
N LYS A 459 -10.58 7.98 -25.36
CA LYS A 459 -10.14 6.83 -26.18
C LYS A 459 -10.33 7.04 -27.67
N LEU A 460 -11.37 7.76 -28.06
CA LEU A 460 -11.58 8.19 -29.45
C LEU A 460 -10.42 9.07 -29.92
N SER A 461 -10.02 10.06 -29.11
CA SER A 461 -8.90 10.96 -29.42
C SER A 461 -7.53 10.26 -29.44
N GLU A 462 -7.35 9.24 -28.61
CA GLU A 462 -6.14 8.40 -28.55
C GLU A 462 -6.08 7.37 -29.68
N LYS A 463 -7.17 7.22 -30.46
CA LYS A 463 -7.35 6.16 -31.47
C LYS A 463 -7.24 4.74 -30.89
N ASP A 464 -7.53 4.60 -29.60
CA ASP A 464 -7.62 3.31 -28.91
C ASP A 464 -9.05 2.77 -29.01
N TYR A 465 -9.43 2.41 -30.25
CA TYR A 465 -10.79 1.97 -30.57
C TYR A 465 -11.15 0.65 -29.88
N SER A 466 -10.15 -0.19 -29.59
CA SER A 466 -10.42 -1.47 -28.95
C SER A 466 -10.89 -1.31 -27.52
N LEU A 467 -10.18 -0.50 -26.74
CA LEU A 467 -10.61 -0.19 -25.39
C LEU A 467 -11.90 0.66 -25.39
N LEU A 468 -12.08 1.56 -26.36
CA LEU A 468 -13.33 2.32 -26.53
C LEU A 468 -14.55 1.40 -26.65
N LEU A 469 -14.51 0.42 -27.54
CA LEU A 469 -15.60 -0.53 -27.74
C LEU A 469 -15.79 -1.44 -26.51
N GLN A 470 -14.69 -1.88 -25.89
CA GLN A 470 -14.75 -2.63 -24.63
C GLN A 470 -15.45 -1.82 -23.52
N ILE A 471 -15.17 -0.53 -23.39
CA ILE A 471 -15.81 0.37 -22.42
C ILE A 471 -17.28 0.56 -22.76
N ALA A 472 -17.58 0.88 -24.02
CA ALA A 472 -18.93 1.17 -24.48
C ALA A 472 -19.87 -0.03 -24.25
N PHE A 473 -19.41 -1.24 -24.57
CA PHE A 473 -20.20 -2.46 -24.40
C PHE A 473 -20.05 -3.10 -23.01
N GLY A 474 -18.97 -2.84 -22.27
CA GLY A 474 -18.74 -3.42 -20.95
C GLY A 474 -19.58 -2.83 -19.81
N ARG A 475 -20.14 -1.62 -19.98
CA ARG A 475 -20.99 -0.97 -18.97
C ARG A 475 -22.29 -1.76 -18.79
N ASN A 476 -22.28 -2.66 -17.81
CA ASN A 476 -23.39 -3.49 -17.32
C ASN A 476 -24.69 -3.38 -18.17
N ILE A 477 -24.71 -4.15 -19.26
CA ILE A 477 -25.79 -4.32 -20.27
C ILE A 477 -27.14 -4.69 -19.61
N ALA A 478 -27.23 -4.86 -18.29
CA ALA A 478 -28.46 -5.11 -17.58
C ALA A 478 -29.49 -3.95 -17.68
N GLU A 479 -29.08 -2.67 -17.72
CA GLU A 479 -30.03 -1.54 -17.77
C GLU A 479 -30.32 -1.06 -19.22
N PRO A 480 -31.59 -1.01 -19.67
CA PRO A 480 -31.95 -0.61 -21.04
C PRO A 480 -31.50 0.79 -21.45
N ALA A 481 -31.56 1.77 -20.53
CA ALA A 481 -31.23 3.17 -20.84
C ALA A 481 -29.73 3.38 -21.08
N SER A 482 -28.87 2.76 -20.28
CA SER A 482 -27.41 2.87 -20.44
C SER A 482 -26.92 2.22 -21.74
N ARG A 483 -27.59 1.16 -22.20
CA ARG A 483 -27.35 0.54 -23.51
C ARG A 483 -27.62 1.51 -24.66
N GLN A 484 -28.79 2.15 -24.67
CA GLN A 484 -29.17 3.10 -25.72
C GLN A 484 -28.17 4.26 -25.82
N ILE A 485 -27.69 4.75 -24.67
CA ILE A 485 -26.68 5.79 -24.59
C ILE A 485 -25.36 5.36 -25.25
N ALA A 486 -24.84 4.18 -24.90
CA ALA A 486 -23.60 3.67 -25.50
C ALA A 486 -23.72 3.49 -27.02
N PHE A 487 -24.85 2.98 -27.50
CA PHE A 487 -25.09 2.80 -28.93
C PHE A 487 -25.17 4.11 -29.70
N LYS A 488 -25.89 5.10 -29.15
CA LYS A 488 -25.99 6.42 -29.78
C LYS A 488 -24.62 7.08 -29.93
N TYR A 489 -23.74 6.93 -28.95
CA TYR A 489 -22.37 7.44 -29.06
C TYR A 489 -21.58 6.76 -30.19
N ILE A 490 -21.67 5.44 -30.31
CA ILE A 490 -21.02 4.68 -31.39
C ILE A 490 -21.58 5.10 -32.76
N GLU A 491 -22.89 5.34 -32.86
CA GLU A 491 -23.53 5.86 -34.07
C GLU A 491 -22.98 7.23 -34.47
N GLU A 492 -22.92 8.17 -33.54
CA GLU A 492 -22.43 9.54 -33.79
C GLU A 492 -20.97 9.57 -34.24
N HIS A 493 -20.14 8.62 -33.76
CA HIS A 493 -18.71 8.52 -34.06
C HIS A 493 -18.34 7.36 -34.99
N PHE A 494 -19.31 6.77 -35.70
CA PHE A 494 -19.13 5.56 -36.48
C PHE A 494 -17.94 5.62 -37.44
N TRP A 495 -17.86 6.68 -38.24
CA TRP A 495 -16.80 6.82 -39.24
C TRP A 495 -15.42 6.99 -38.63
N GLU A 496 -15.31 7.67 -37.48
CA GLU A 496 -14.05 7.85 -36.77
C GLU A 496 -13.55 6.53 -36.14
N ILE A 497 -14.48 5.71 -35.63
CA ILE A 497 -14.18 4.39 -35.09
C ILE A 497 -13.74 3.43 -36.21
N MET A 498 -14.38 3.55 -37.38
CA MET A 498 -14.10 2.72 -38.54
C MET A 498 -12.68 2.86 -39.09
N GLU A 499 -12.10 4.05 -39.06
CA GLU A 499 -10.75 4.28 -39.61
C GLU A 499 -9.64 3.48 -38.90
N GLY A 500 -9.85 2.99 -37.67
CA GLY A 500 -8.85 2.22 -36.93
C GLY A 500 -9.32 0.86 -36.44
N PHE A 501 -10.37 0.32 -37.04
CA PHE A 501 -10.89 -0.99 -36.71
C PHE A 501 -10.03 -2.09 -37.36
N SER A 502 -9.43 -3.00 -36.56
CA SER A 502 -8.65 -4.12 -37.10
C SER A 502 -9.55 -5.33 -37.37
N PRO A 503 -9.36 -6.06 -38.49
CA PRO A 503 -10.19 -7.22 -38.81
C PRO A 503 -10.13 -8.36 -37.79
N GLU A 504 -9.04 -8.48 -37.02
CA GLU A 504 -8.94 -9.51 -35.96
C GLU A 504 -9.89 -9.26 -34.78
N ALA A 505 -10.23 -8.00 -34.52
CA ALA A 505 -11.00 -7.61 -33.34
C ALA A 505 -12.50 -7.92 -33.46
N ILE A 506 -13.01 -8.22 -34.67
CA ILE A 506 -14.42 -8.56 -34.94
C ILE A 506 -14.92 -9.68 -34.02
N ASN A 507 -14.11 -10.72 -33.79
CA ASN A 507 -14.50 -11.87 -32.97
C ASN A 507 -14.75 -11.51 -31.52
N ASP A 508 -13.91 -10.64 -30.95
CA ASP A 508 -14.03 -10.23 -29.56
C ASP A 508 -15.29 -9.37 -29.36
N TYR A 509 -15.69 -8.62 -30.38
CA TYR A 509 -16.86 -7.77 -30.29
C TYR A 509 -18.20 -8.48 -30.52
N ILE A 510 -18.23 -9.52 -31.35
CA ILE A 510 -19.46 -10.30 -31.62
C ILE A 510 -20.10 -10.80 -30.33
N LYS A 511 -19.29 -11.17 -29.33
CA LYS A 511 -19.78 -11.60 -28.02
C LYS A 511 -20.74 -10.58 -27.38
N TYR A 512 -20.42 -9.30 -27.48
CA TYR A 512 -21.23 -8.24 -26.84
C TYR A 512 -22.56 -7.99 -27.54
N ILE A 513 -22.64 -8.23 -28.86
CA ILE A 513 -23.89 -8.12 -29.63
C ILE A 513 -24.86 -9.22 -29.22
N ILE A 514 -24.37 -10.47 -29.09
CA ILE A 514 -25.20 -11.63 -28.71
C ILE A 514 -25.83 -11.41 -27.32
N GLU A 515 -25.06 -10.82 -26.41
CA GLU A 515 -25.47 -10.64 -25.01
C GLU A 515 -26.35 -9.39 -24.80
N ALA A 516 -26.60 -8.55 -25.83
CA ALA A 516 -27.33 -7.29 -25.70
C ALA A 516 -28.86 -7.43 -25.97
N PRO A 517 -29.74 -7.18 -24.98
CA PRO A 517 -31.18 -7.11 -25.25
C PRO A 517 -31.57 -5.73 -25.84
N VAL A 518 -32.46 -5.72 -26.85
CA VAL A 518 -33.23 -4.55 -27.32
C VAL A 518 -32.41 -3.32 -27.78
N ASN A 519 -31.61 -3.48 -28.84
CA ASN A 519 -31.65 -2.71 -30.09
C ASN A 519 -30.73 -3.39 -31.12
N SER A 520 -30.94 -4.69 -31.26
CA SER A 520 -30.05 -5.60 -31.97
C SER A 520 -29.96 -5.32 -33.46
N TYR A 521 -31.00 -4.73 -34.04
CA TYR A 521 -31.03 -4.32 -35.45
C TYR A 521 -29.85 -3.42 -35.82
N PHE A 522 -29.75 -2.25 -35.18
CA PHE A 522 -28.70 -1.28 -35.49
C PHE A 522 -27.30 -1.87 -35.27
N CYS A 523 -27.10 -2.61 -34.17
CA CYS A 523 -25.83 -3.26 -33.90
C CYS A 523 -25.47 -4.27 -34.98
N VAL A 524 -26.41 -5.13 -35.37
CA VAL A 524 -26.18 -6.13 -36.41
C VAL A 524 -25.87 -5.45 -37.74
N THR A 525 -26.63 -4.43 -38.14
CA THR A 525 -26.35 -3.65 -39.36
C THR A 525 -24.97 -3.00 -39.32
N LEU A 526 -24.58 -2.35 -38.23
CA LEU A 526 -23.23 -1.79 -38.07
C LEU A 526 -22.13 -2.84 -38.24
N PHE A 527 -22.32 -4.02 -37.63
CA PHE A 527 -21.35 -5.10 -37.74
C PHE A 527 -21.30 -5.75 -39.12
N LEU A 528 -22.42 -5.79 -39.84
CA LEU A 528 -22.43 -6.21 -41.23
C LEU A 528 -21.66 -5.22 -42.11
N ILE A 529 -21.82 -3.91 -41.89
CA ILE A 529 -21.03 -2.88 -42.59
C ILE A 529 -19.54 -3.00 -42.24
N TRP A 530 -19.20 -3.21 -40.96
CA TRP A 530 -17.81 -3.42 -40.53
C TRP A 530 -17.19 -4.67 -41.15
N GLY A 531 -17.95 -5.77 -41.16
CA GLY A 531 -17.53 -7.03 -41.77
C GLY A 531 -17.34 -6.91 -43.27
N GLU A 532 -18.23 -6.21 -43.98
CA GLU A 532 -18.10 -5.92 -45.42
C GLU A 532 -16.80 -5.18 -45.72
N GLN A 533 -16.53 -4.07 -45.03
CA GLN A 533 -15.33 -3.27 -45.24
C GLN A 533 -14.06 -4.03 -44.86
N SER A 534 -14.05 -4.69 -43.70
CA SER A 534 -12.92 -5.50 -43.24
C SER A 534 -12.61 -6.64 -44.21
N LEU A 535 -13.65 -7.23 -44.81
CA LEU A 535 -13.50 -8.28 -45.81
C LEU A 535 -12.85 -7.72 -47.09
N MET A 536 -13.27 -6.53 -47.54
CA MET A 536 -12.67 -5.86 -48.69
C MET A 536 -11.17 -5.59 -48.45
N ASP A 537 -10.82 -5.03 -47.29
CA ASP A 537 -9.43 -4.77 -46.92
C ASP A 537 -8.63 -6.07 -46.79
N ALA A 538 -9.20 -7.12 -46.21
CA ALA A 538 -8.53 -8.41 -46.08
C ALA A 538 -8.24 -9.05 -47.45
N ILE A 539 -9.18 -8.93 -48.38
CA ILE A 539 -9.04 -9.41 -49.76
C ILE A 539 -7.94 -8.66 -50.51
N ILE A 540 -7.82 -7.35 -50.30
CA ILE A 540 -6.82 -6.52 -50.99
C ILE A 540 -5.44 -6.64 -50.35
N PHE A 541 -5.35 -6.66 -49.02
CA PHE A 541 -4.09 -6.42 -48.30
C PHE A 541 -3.61 -7.53 -47.36
N GLN A 542 -4.47 -8.43 -46.85
CA GLN A 542 -4.13 -9.30 -45.70
C GLN A 542 -4.09 -10.81 -46.01
N GLY A 543 -4.74 -11.26 -47.09
CA GLY A 543 -4.66 -12.63 -47.56
C GLY A 543 -5.73 -13.59 -47.02
N PRO A 544 -5.68 -14.88 -47.42
CA PRO A 544 -6.82 -15.80 -47.33
C PRO A 544 -7.21 -16.22 -45.91
N ASP A 545 -6.26 -16.31 -44.98
CA ASP A 545 -6.54 -16.71 -43.59
C ASP A 545 -7.39 -15.66 -42.86
N THR A 546 -7.09 -14.37 -43.08
CA THR A 546 -7.88 -13.27 -42.51
C THR A 546 -9.28 -13.21 -43.12
N VAL A 547 -9.40 -13.39 -44.43
CA VAL A 547 -10.69 -13.48 -45.14
C VAL A 547 -11.55 -14.62 -44.58
N LEU A 548 -10.93 -15.79 -44.32
CA LEU A 548 -11.59 -16.94 -43.70
C LEU A 548 -12.07 -16.62 -42.27
N ASN A 549 -11.22 -15.98 -41.47
CA ASN A 549 -11.56 -15.61 -40.09
C ASN A 549 -12.75 -14.65 -40.05
N ILE A 550 -12.71 -13.54 -40.78
CA ILE A 550 -13.80 -12.55 -40.85
C ILE A 550 -15.11 -13.21 -41.29
N SER A 551 -15.05 -14.09 -42.30
CA SER A 551 -16.24 -14.77 -42.79
C SER A 551 -16.82 -15.76 -41.77
N ASN A 552 -15.99 -16.46 -41.00
CA ASN A 552 -16.45 -17.31 -39.90
C ASN A 552 -17.07 -16.47 -38.77
N SER A 553 -16.53 -15.28 -38.49
CA SER A 553 -17.09 -14.32 -37.55
C SER A 553 -18.49 -13.87 -37.98
N LEU A 554 -18.64 -13.46 -39.24
CA LEU A 554 -19.94 -13.10 -39.84
C LEU A 554 -20.96 -14.24 -39.75
N ILE A 555 -20.55 -15.48 -40.07
CA ILE A 555 -21.42 -16.66 -39.94
C ILE A 555 -21.88 -16.84 -38.49
N THR A 556 -20.96 -16.69 -37.54
CA THR A 556 -21.26 -16.84 -36.11
C THR A 556 -22.28 -15.81 -35.66
N LEU A 557 -22.10 -14.54 -36.05
CA LEU A 557 -23.04 -13.46 -35.80
C LEU A 557 -24.44 -13.78 -36.36
N ILE A 558 -24.51 -14.20 -37.63
CA ILE A 558 -25.77 -14.51 -38.31
C ILE A 558 -26.54 -15.63 -37.61
N GLN A 559 -25.83 -16.71 -37.25
CA GLN A 559 -26.42 -17.88 -36.59
C GLN A 559 -26.96 -17.57 -35.19
N GLN A 560 -26.25 -16.70 -34.45
CA GLN A 560 -26.61 -16.36 -33.08
C GLN A 560 -27.73 -15.33 -33.02
N TYR A 561 -27.77 -14.38 -33.97
CA TYR A 561 -28.81 -13.35 -33.99
C TYR A 561 -30.20 -13.90 -34.34
N LYS A 562 -30.27 -14.90 -35.23
CA LYS A 562 -31.52 -15.52 -35.71
C LYS A 562 -32.50 -14.48 -36.30
N PHE A 563 -32.17 -13.88 -37.44
CA PHE A 563 -33.09 -12.91 -38.05
C PHE A 563 -34.43 -13.55 -38.43
N ASP A 564 -35.52 -12.89 -38.06
CA ASP A 564 -36.88 -13.27 -38.45
C ASP A 564 -37.23 -12.75 -39.86
N GLN A 565 -36.81 -11.52 -40.18
CA GLN A 565 -36.88 -10.87 -41.49
C GLN A 565 -35.69 -9.91 -41.64
N LEU A 566 -35.21 -9.74 -42.88
CA LEU A 566 -34.15 -8.77 -43.21
C LEU A 566 -34.78 -7.40 -43.50
N THR A 567 -34.12 -6.33 -43.09
CA THR A 567 -34.43 -4.98 -43.59
C THR A 567 -33.69 -4.68 -44.90
N ASP A 568 -34.09 -3.61 -45.58
CA ASP A 568 -33.44 -3.13 -46.80
C ASP A 568 -31.93 -2.88 -46.60
N GLU A 569 -31.53 -2.37 -45.44
CA GLU A 569 -30.12 -2.09 -45.10
C GLU A 569 -29.33 -3.37 -44.85
N GLU A 570 -29.90 -4.33 -44.11
CA GLU A 570 -29.27 -5.64 -43.87
C GLU A 570 -29.15 -6.43 -45.18
N GLU A 571 -30.19 -6.41 -46.02
CA GLU A 571 -30.19 -7.03 -47.34
C GLU A 571 -29.09 -6.44 -48.22
N GLN A 572 -28.96 -5.11 -48.25
CA GLN A 572 -27.89 -4.43 -48.97
C GLN A 572 -26.51 -4.84 -48.46
N CYS A 573 -26.30 -4.87 -47.14
CA CYS A 573 -25.01 -5.29 -46.56
C CYS A 573 -24.68 -6.74 -46.95
N PHE A 574 -25.65 -7.65 -46.92
CA PHE A 574 -25.45 -9.03 -47.32
C PHE A 574 -25.12 -9.16 -48.81
N GLN A 575 -25.82 -8.42 -49.68
CA GLN A 575 -25.51 -8.35 -51.10
C GLN A 575 -24.09 -7.84 -51.35
N GLN A 576 -23.63 -6.85 -50.58
CA GLN A 576 -22.27 -6.33 -50.67
C GLN A 576 -21.23 -7.33 -50.15
N ILE A 577 -21.47 -8.01 -49.03
CA ILE A 577 -20.60 -9.09 -48.53
C ILE A 577 -20.42 -10.18 -49.60
N PHE A 578 -21.50 -10.57 -50.28
CA PHE A 578 -21.41 -11.52 -51.41
C PHE A 578 -20.61 -10.96 -52.56
N HIS A 579 -20.89 -9.73 -52.96
CA HIS A 579 -20.16 -9.08 -54.04
C HIS A 579 -18.65 -9.04 -53.75
N THR A 580 -18.26 -8.67 -52.53
CA THR A 580 -16.87 -8.62 -52.09
C THR A 580 -16.20 -10.00 -52.12
N LEU A 581 -16.84 -11.04 -51.57
CA LEU A 581 -16.32 -12.42 -51.63
C LEU A 581 -16.19 -12.94 -53.07
N VAL A 582 -17.19 -12.68 -53.91
CA VAL A 582 -17.22 -13.09 -55.32
C VAL A 582 -16.17 -12.33 -56.12
N VAL A 583 -15.99 -11.02 -55.90
CA VAL A 583 -14.91 -10.21 -56.49
C VAL A 583 -13.54 -10.78 -56.13
N GLY A 584 -13.30 -11.17 -54.88
CA GLY A 584 -12.06 -11.83 -54.44
C GLY A 584 -11.91 -13.29 -54.85
N ALA A 585 -12.87 -13.87 -55.59
CA ALA A 585 -12.92 -15.29 -55.99
C ALA A 585 -13.02 -16.30 -54.82
N TYR A 586 -13.48 -15.87 -53.64
CA TYR A 586 -13.75 -16.72 -52.47
C TYR A 586 -15.12 -17.43 -52.56
N TYR A 587 -15.41 -18.09 -53.69
CA TYR A 587 -16.76 -18.62 -53.98
C TYR A 587 -17.26 -19.66 -52.96
N GLN A 588 -16.38 -20.54 -52.47
CA GLN A 588 -16.75 -21.53 -51.45
C GLN A 588 -17.15 -20.87 -50.13
N LEU A 589 -16.49 -19.76 -49.79
CA LEU A 589 -16.79 -18.99 -48.59
C LEU A 589 -18.08 -18.20 -48.78
N ALA A 590 -18.32 -17.62 -49.96
CA ALA A 590 -19.58 -16.98 -50.32
C ALA A 590 -20.77 -17.95 -50.20
N LEU A 591 -20.64 -19.18 -50.70
CA LEU A 591 -21.66 -20.23 -50.52
C LEU A 591 -21.85 -20.62 -49.04
N LYS A 592 -20.78 -20.61 -48.25
CA LYS A 592 -20.86 -20.91 -46.81
C LYS A 592 -21.61 -19.83 -46.06
N VAL A 593 -21.34 -18.55 -46.34
CA VAL A 593 -22.06 -17.40 -45.76
C VAL A 593 -23.53 -17.43 -46.18
N LEU A 594 -23.81 -17.66 -47.47
CA LEU A 594 -25.17 -17.68 -48.04
C LEU A 594 -26.12 -18.64 -47.32
N LYS A 595 -25.62 -19.83 -46.93
CA LYS A 595 -26.41 -20.85 -46.22
C LYS A 595 -26.95 -20.41 -44.87
N HIS A 596 -26.38 -19.37 -44.28
CA HIS A 596 -26.78 -18.89 -42.96
C HIS A 596 -27.70 -17.68 -43.01
N ILE A 597 -27.86 -17.02 -44.17
CA ILE A 597 -28.70 -15.83 -44.30
C ILE A 597 -30.17 -16.21 -44.47
N PRO A 598 -31.10 -15.60 -43.71
CA PRO A 598 -32.54 -15.84 -43.82
C PRO A 598 -33.14 -15.04 -44.97
N MET A 599 -32.84 -15.49 -46.19
CA MET A 599 -33.29 -14.89 -47.44
C MET A 599 -34.44 -15.70 -48.07
N PRO A 600 -35.37 -15.07 -48.83
CA PRO A 600 -36.36 -15.80 -49.61
C PRO A 600 -35.75 -16.88 -50.51
N LYS A 601 -36.40 -18.06 -50.55
CA LYS A 601 -35.89 -19.25 -51.27
C LYS A 601 -35.50 -18.96 -52.73
N TYR A 602 -36.22 -18.08 -53.40
CA TYR A 602 -35.96 -17.75 -54.81
C TYR A 602 -34.71 -16.88 -55.00
N GLU A 603 -34.41 -15.98 -54.07
CA GLU A 603 -33.21 -15.14 -54.11
C GLU A 603 -32.00 -15.98 -53.72
N PHE A 604 -32.15 -16.83 -52.70
CA PHE A 604 -31.15 -17.81 -52.32
C PHE A 604 -30.73 -18.67 -53.52
N GLU A 605 -31.69 -19.22 -54.25
CA GLU A 605 -31.43 -20.05 -55.43
C GLU A 605 -30.74 -19.26 -56.55
N THR A 606 -31.08 -17.99 -56.72
CA THR A 606 -30.46 -17.10 -57.71
C THR A 606 -29.01 -16.80 -57.36
N TRP A 607 -28.73 -16.43 -56.11
CA TRP A 607 -27.37 -16.22 -55.60
C TRP A 607 -26.53 -17.49 -55.63
N GLU A 608 -27.09 -18.62 -55.20
CA GLU A 608 -26.39 -19.91 -55.19
C GLU A 608 -25.95 -20.31 -56.60
N LYS A 609 -26.85 -20.22 -57.58
CA LYS A 609 -26.53 -20.54 -58.98
C LYS A 609 -25.55 -19.55 -59.60
N THR A 610 -25.66 -18.26 -59.27
CA THR A 610 -24.71 -17.23 -59.71
C THR A 610 -23.30 -17.52 -59.20
N ILE A 611 -23.15 -17.81 -57.91
CA ILE A 611 -21.85 -18.12 -57.31
C ILE A 611 -21.29 -19.44 -57.87
N ARG A 612 -22.13 -20.48 -58.04
CA ARG A 612 -21.71 -21.75 -58.64
C ARG A 612 -21.28 -21.60 -60.09
N TYR A 613 -22.01 -20.81 -60.89
CA TYR A 613 -21.63 -20.49 -62.27
C TYR A 613 -20.24 -19.86 -62.33
N MET A 614 -19.98 -18.85 -61.49
CA MET A 614 -18.67 -18.18 -61.43
C MET A 614 -17.56 -19.08 -60.88
N ALA A 615 -17.88 -20.02 -59.99
CA ALA A 615 -16.93 -21.03 -59.49
C ALA A 615 -16.62 -22.14 -60.51
N SER A 616 -17.54 -22.41 -61.44
CA SER A 616 -17.47 -23.49 -62.44
C SER A 616 -16.82 -23.08 -63.75
N ASP A 617 -16.20 -21.90 -63.81
CA ASP A 617 -15.63 -21.34 -65.05
C ASP A 617 -16.70 -21.08 -66.13
N SER A 618 -17.87 -20.57 -65.72
CA SER A 618 -18.96 -20.14 -66.59
C SER A 618 -19.77 -21.27 -67.29
N ASP A 619 -20.01 -22.38 -66.58
CA ASP A 619 -20.88 -23.45 -67.07
C ASP A 619 -22.35 -23.00 -67.20
N LYS A 620 -22.77 -22.73 -68.45
CA LYS A 620 -24.10 -22.19 -68.78
C LYS A 620 -25.25 -23.10 -68.39
N ASP A 621 -25.01 -24.40 -68.23
CA ASP A 621 -26.06 -25.35 -67.83
C ASP A 621 -26.58 -25.04 -66.42
N ILE A 622 -25.77 -24.39 -65.57
CA ILE A 622 -26.13 -24.00 -64.20
C ILE A 622 -27.24 -22.94 -64.17
N LEU A 623 -27.25 -22.01 -65.14
CA LEU A 623 -28.21 -20.89 -65.17
C LEU A 623 -29.50 -21.20 -65.94
N SER A 624 -29.50 -22.26 -66.77
CA SER A 624 -30.61 -22.66 -67.64
C SER A 624 -31.97 -22.85 -66.94
N SER A 625 -31.96 -23.08 -65.63
CA SER A 625 -33.14 -23.31 -64.79
C SER A 625 -33.72 -22.05 -64.11
N LEU A 626 -33.15 -20.87 -64.34
CA LEU A 626 -33.58 -19.60 -63.70
C LEU A 626 -34.62 -18.81 -64.53
N GLY A 627 -34.79 -19.11 -65.81
CA GLY A 627 -35.63 -18.35 -66.74
C GLY A 627 -34.92 -17.12 -67.33
N SER A 628 -35.31 -16.71 -68.54
CA SER A 628 -34.56 -15.77 -69.39
C SER A 628 -34.34 -14.38 -68.80
N GLU A 629 -35.31 -13.85 -68.05
CA GLU A 629 -35.22 -12.52 -67.43
C GLU A 629 -34.19 -12.49 -66.29
N LYS A 630 -34.13 -13.56 -65.49
CA LYS A 630 -33.17 -13.68 -64.39
C LYS A 630 -31.77 -14.02 -64.89
N GLU A 631 -31.67 -14.83 -65.94
CA GLU A 631 -30.41 -15.13 -66.60
C GLU A 631 -29.72 -13.83 -67.09
N GLN A 632 -30.49 -12.91 -67.67
CA GLN A 632 -30.01 -11.58 -68.05
C GLN A 632 -29.53 -10.75 -66.84
N ALA A 633 -30.27 -10.76 -65.73
CA ALA A 633 -29.85 -10.07 -64.50
C ALA A 633 -28.53 -10.65 -63.93
N VAL A 634 -28.36 -11.98 -63.97
CA VAL A 634 -27.12 -12.65 -63.55
C VAL A 634 -25.95 -12.27 -64.44
N PHE A 635 -26.14 -12.20 -65.76
CA PHE A 635 -25.08 -11.74 -66.67
C PHE A 635 -24.66 -10.29 -66.41
N LEU A 636 -25.61 -9.38 -66.20
CA LEU A 636 -25.31 -7.99 -65.83
C LEU A 636 -24.55 -7.89 -64.50
N TYR A 637 -24.88 -8.73 -63.52
CA TYR A 637 -24.14 -8.81 -62.26
C TYR A 637 -22.71 -9.32 -62.46
N ILE A 638 -22.50 -10.34 -63.29
CA ILE A 638 -21.17 -10.87 -63.60
C ILE A 638 -20.29 -9.81 -64.30
N GLU A 639 -20.88 -9.01 -65.20
CA GLU A 639 -20.20 -7.87 -65.81
C GLU A 639 -19.78 -6.84 -64.75
N SER A 640 -20.66 -6.55 -63.78
CA SER A 640 -20.35 -5.70 -62.64
C SER A 640 -19.17 -6.23 -61.82
N VAL A 641 -19.16 -7.52 -61.46
CA VAL A 641 -18.03 -8.16 -60.75
C VAL A 641 -16.73 -8.03 -61.55
N THR A 642 -16.78 -8.26 -62.86
CA THR A 642 -15.61 -8.17 -63.74
C THR A 642 -15.07 -6.75 -63.81
N SER A 643 -15.96 -5.75 -63.82
CA SER A 643 -15.60 -4.33 -63.77
C SER A 643 -14.98 -3.94 -62.43
N SER A 644 -15.55 -4.40 -61.31
CA SER A 644 -15.03 -4.20 -59.96
C SER A 644 -13.61 -4.77 -59.81
N ARG A 645 -13.38 -6.02 -60.25
CA ARG A 645 -12.04 -6.65 -60.25
C ARG A 645 -11.01 -5.80 -61.00
N LYS A 646 -11.31 -5.41 -62.24
CA LYS A 646 -10.43 -4.54 -63.04
C LYS A 646 -10.13 -3.21 -62.37
N THR A 647 -11.12 -2.64 -61.67
CA THR A 647 -10.97 -1.38 -60.94
C THR A 647 -10.04 -1.54 -59.73
N ILE A 648 -10.18 -2.65 -58.99
CA ILE A 648 -9.33 -2.97 -57.84
C ILE A 648 -7.90 -3.26 -58.31
N GLU A 649 -7.71 -4.12 -59.32
CA GLU A 649 -6.39 -4.41 -59.94
C GLU A 649 -5.69 -3.12 -60.40
N ARG A 650 -6.44 -2.14 -60.93
CA ARG A 650 -5.88 -0.86 -61.35
C ARG A 650 -5.48 0.03 -60.18
N LYS A 651 -6.21 -0.03 -59.06
CA LYS A 651 -5.98 0.81 -57.88
C LYS A 651 -4.93 0.22 -56.93
N PHE A 652 -4.86 -1.12 -56.85
CA PHE A 652 -4.06 -1.89 -55.91
C PHE A 652 -3.32 -2.99 -56.67
N PRO A 653 -2.10 -2.71 -57.17
CA PRO A 653 -1.31 -3.68 -57.96
C PRO A 653 -0.96 -4.98 -57.21
N GLU A 654 -0.95 -4.93 -55.88
CA GLU A 654 -0.75 -6.04 -54.95
C GLU A 654 -1.94 -7.02 -54.88
N PHE A 655 -3.12 -6.64 -55.38
CA PHE A 655 -4.28 -7.52 -55.41
C PHE A 655 -4.08 -8.67 -56.41
N THR A 656 -4.06 -9.91 -55.90
CA THR A 656 -4.04 -11.12 -56.72
C THR A 656 -5.33 -11.92 -56.53
N ILE A 657 -6.02 -12.23 -57.63
CA ILE A 657 -7.20 -13.09 -57.59
C ILE A 657 -6.82 -14.47 -57.07
N ASN A 658 -7.50 -14.91 -56.02
CA ASN A 658 -7.32 -16.26 -55.48
C ASN A 658 -8.02 -17.26 -56.44
N ASN A 659 -7.28 -17.76 -57.43
CA ASN A 659 -7.77 -18.81 -58.31
C ASN A 659 -7.94 -20.08 -57.48
N GLY A 660 -9.16 -20.37 -57.04
CA GLY A 660 -9.55 -21.48 -56.15
C GLY A 660 -9.31 -22.90 -56.69
N THR A 661 -8.17 -23.16 -57.34
CA THR A 661 -7.73 -24.47 -57.80
C THR A 661 -6.29 -24.75 -57.33
N LYS A 662 -6.13 -24.93 -56.01
CA LYS A 662 -5.27 -25.99 -55.42
C LYS A 662 -5.34 -25.95 -53.89
N PRO A 663 -5.67 -27.07 -53.21
CA PRO A 663 -5.24 -27.23 -51.83
C PRO A 663 -3.70 -27.25 -51.83
N ALA A 664 -3.08 -26.47 -50.96
CA ALA A 664 -1.67 -26.63 -50.65
C ALA A 664 -1.48 -28.06 -50.11
N SER A 665 -0.95 -28.93 -50.97
CA SER A 665 -0.39 -30.21 -50.57
C SER A 665 0.67 -29.94 -49.50
N GLY A 666 0.54 -30.64 -48.37
CA GLY A 666 1.31 -30.37 -47.17
C GLY A 666 2.83 -30.32 -47.35
N SER A 667 3.42 -29.44 -46.57
CA SER A 667 4.75 -29.63 -45.99
C SER A 667 4.60 -29.41 -44.50
N GLY A 668 4.74 -30.50 -43.73
CA GLY A 668 4.67 -30.43 -42.28
C GLY A 668 5.81 -29.60 -41.70
N LEU A 669 5.58 -29.11 -40.48
CA LEU A 669 6.64 -28.90 -39.50
C LEU A 669 6.07 -29.04 -38.10
N HIS A 670 6.73 -29.95 -37.40
CA HIS A 670 6.72 -30.23 -35.97
C HIS A 670 6.57 -29.03 -35.03
N ARG A 671 5.96 -29.37 -33.87
CA ARG A 671 5.94 -28.73 -32.54
C ARG A 671 4.81 -27.78 -32.24
#